data_AF-A0A9P3LT82-F1
#
_entry.id   AF-A0A9P3LT82-F1
#
_cell.length_a   1.000
_cell.length_b   1.000
_cell.length_c   1.000
_cell.angle_alpha   90.00
_cell.angle_beta   90.00
_cell.angle_gamma   90.00
#
_symmetry.space_group_name_H-M   'P 1'
#
loop_
_entity.id
_entity.type
_entity.pdbx_description
1 polymer ?
#
loop_
_entity_poly.entity_id
_entity_poly.type
_entity_poly.pdbx_seq_one_letter_code
_entity_poly.pdbx_strand_id
1 'polypeptide(L)'
;MADNNLRFDGRVVIVTGAGGGLGRSHAIAFGARGASVVVNDLGGSHTGEGASSRAADLVVDEIRAAGGKAVANYDSVLDGDKIVETAMKAFGRVDIVINNAGILKDVSFARMTDQQWNLIFQVHVEGAYKVLKAAWPIFRKQKYGRIINTTSAAGLYGNFGQANYSAAKLALVGLTQTLALEGKKDNIHCNVIAPMAASRMTETVLPPDMLASLKPEMVTPLVEYLCHEDTTENGSIFEVGAGFVGKLRWERTGGHGFPIDKSLMPEHISSEWAKITDFEDGRATHPTSTAESMEGIMANFENVAGEAAARPKVVSADGKVDVEAAKSLTFEPEVFEYSERDVILYNLGIGAGRKDLHLVYENNEAFGAVPTFGVIPSFTAMNSVPFGEILPSFNPMMLLHGEQYLEIIKPFPTHGKLTSTPYVVDILDKGKGCVATIGVKTVDENGDDICINEFTMFIRGAGNFGGKKEGADRGAATAVNQAPSRKPDHIVTEKTSEDQAALYRLSGDWNPLHIDPDMAAVGGFEVPILHGLCSFGVAGKHIFKTYCNNNATSFKNIKVRFAKTVNPGETLETSMWREGNKVLFQVRVVERDAIVISNAAVELQGEALKSAPSAAAAAAPAAAAAAGDFKSAAAFEQIKTGILAMSSADRQAQVKKIKGIFQFDITNDEGKTATYHIDLKNGEGAVGSGPASAKPDVVISVKDSTFVDLASGTANAQKLFMSGAIKVKGQVMLATKLGDVLKANKSKL
;
A
#
# COMPACT_ATOMS: atom_id res chain seq x y z
N MET A 1 3.53 22.75 31.10
CA MET A 1 2.36 21.88 30.96
C MET A 1 1.62 21.96 32.29
N ALA A 2 0.30 22.17 32.25
CA ALA A 2 -0.51 22.53 33.43
C ALA A 2 -0.57 21.42 34.50
N ASP A 3 -0.86 21.83 35.74
CA ASP A 3 -0.96 21.13 37.03
C ASP A 3 -1.90 19.88 37.11
N ASN A 4 -1.84 18.95 36.16
CA ASN A 4 -2.65 17.71 36.18
C ASN A 4 -1.85 16.51 36.75
N ASN A 5 -1.64 16.48 38.07
CA ASN A 5 -1.08 15.29 38.73
C ASN A 5 -2.18 14.25 38.93
N LEU A 6 -2.10 13.11 38.25
CA LEU A 6 -2.90 11.92 38.57
C LEU A 6 -2.58 11.48 40.01
N ARG A 7 -3.62 11.29 40.84
CA ARG A 7 -3.51 10.96 42.27
C ARG A 7 -4.40 9.78 42.65
N PHE A 8 -4.11 9.17 43.78
CA PHE A 8 -4.81 8.00 44.30
C PHE A 8 -5.26 8.20 45.74
N ASP A 9 -5.54 9.44 46.12
CA ASP A 9 -5.97 9.77 47.48
C ASP A 9 -7.26 9.00 47.84
N GLY A 10 -7.25 8.33 48.98
CA GLY A 10 -8.38 7.52 49.45
C GLY A 10 -8.55 6.17 48.75
N ARG A 11 -7.67 5.81 47.81
CA ARG A 11 -7.64 4.49 47.16
C ARG A 11 -6.74 3.52 47.93
N VAL A 12 -7.16 2.26 48.00
CA VAL A 12 -6.35 1.16 48.56
C VAL A 12 -5.83 0.25 47.46
N VAL A 13 -4.51 0.11 47.40
CA VAL A 13 -3.79 -0.65 46.37
C VAL A 13 -3.14 -1.88 47.01
N ILE A 14 -3.45 -3.07 46.50
CA ILE A 14 -2.71 -4.30 46.80
C ILE A 14 -1.71 -4.52 45.66
N VAL A 15 -0.42 -4.66 46.00
CA VAL A 15 0.62 -5.06 45.06
C VAL A 15 1.23 -6.37 45.54
N THR A 16 1.09 -7.43 44.75
CA THR A 16 1.69 -8.74 45.07
C THR A 16 3.11 -8.84 44.55
N GLY A 17 4.01 -9.48 45.29
CA GLY A 17 5.44 -9.53 44.96
C GLY A 17 6.11 -8.16 45.01
N ALA A 18 5.74 -7.33 45.99
CA ALA A 18 6.13 -5.93 46.09
C ALA A 18 7.43 -5.67 46.87
N GLY A 19 8.13 -6.72 47.31
CA GLY A 19 9.39 -6.61 48.05
C GLY A 19 10.61 -6.24 47.19
N GLY A 20 10.49 -6.29 45.86
CA GLY A 20 11.55 -5.90 44.93
C GLY A 20 11.06 -5.67 43.50
N GLY A 21 11.98 -5.26 42.61
CA GLY A 21 11.73 -5.12 41.17
C GLY A 21 10.53 -4.23 40.82
N LEU A 22 9.71 -4.69 39.86
CA LEU A 22 8.51 -4.01 39.38
C LEU A 22 7.48 -3.76 40.50
N GLY A 23 7.18 -4.77 41.31
CA GLY A 23 6.22 -4.65 42.41
C GLY A 23 6.61 -3.56 43.41
N ARG A 24 7.90 -3.49 43.80
CA ARG A 24 8.39 -2.40 44.66
C ARG A 24 8.22 -1.04 43.99
N SER A 25 8.56 -0.92 42.71
CA SER A 25 8.41 0.32 41.95
C SER A 25 6.96 0.80 41.90
N HIS A 26 6.01 -0.12 41.65
CA HIS A 26 4.58 0.17 41.70
C HIS A 26 4.15 0.64 43.10
N ALA A 27 4.48 -0.13 44.14
CA ALA A 27 4.09 0.18 45.51
C ALA A 27 4.55 1.58 45.96
N ILE A 28 5.82 1.93 45.68
CA ILE A 28 6.38 3.25 46.01
C ILE A 28 5.65 4.36 45.25
N ALA A 29 5.43 4.20 43.95
CA ALA A 29 4.81 5.24 43.13
C ALA A 29 3.35 5.51 43.53
N PHE A 30 2.55 4.47 43.75
CA PHE A 30 1.19 4.61 44.27
C PHE A 30 1.17 5.28 45.66
N GLY A 31 2.09 4.89 46.55
CA GLY A 31 2.24 5.52 47.87
C GLY A 31 2.57 7.01 47.78
N ALA A 32 3.51 7.38 46.90
CA ALA A 32 3.90 8.77 46.65
C ALA A 32 2.75 9.63 46.09
N ARG A 33 1.77 8.99 45.42
CA ARG A 33 0.57 9.63 44.87
C ARG A 33 -0.67 9.53 45.77
N GLY A 34 -0.49 9.16 47.05
CA GLY A 34 -1.53 9.24 48.07
C GLY A 34 -2.35 7.97 48.31
N ALA A 35 -2.04 6.86 47.61
CA ALA A 35 -2.69 5.59 47.87
C ALA A 35 -2.28 5.03 49.25
N SER A 36 -3.18 4.26 49.87
CA SER A 36 -2.82 3.35 50.97
C SER A 36 -2.44 2.00 50.39
N VAL A 37 -1.21 1.55 50.62
CA VAL A 37 -0.62 0.42 49.90
C VAL A 37 -0.49 -0.81 50.80
N VAL A 38 -1.00 -1.95 50.35
CA VAL A 38 -0.65 -3.26 50.90
C VAL A 38 0.51 -3.82 50.10
N VAL A 39 1.66 -3.89 50.75
CA VAL A 39 2.90 -4.46 50.19
C VAL A 39 2.91 -5.95 50.52
N ASN A 40 2.44 -6.78 49.60
CA ASN A 40 2.50 -8.24 49.76
C ASN A 40 3.81 -8.78 49.17
N ASP A 41 4.56 -9.53 49.97
CA ASP A 41 5.70 -10.31 49.48
C ASP A 41 5.99 -11.52 50.39
N LEU A 42 6.13 -12.71 49.80
CA LEU A 42 6.49 -13.92 50.54
C LEU A 42 7.95 -13.89 51.03
N GLY A 43 8.82 -13.12 50.36
CA GLY A 43 10.24 -13.00 50.63
C GLY A 43 11.09 -14.20 50.20
N GLY A 44 10.55 -15.02 49.29
CA GLY A 44 11.26 -16.14 48.69
C GLY A 44 12.20 -15.74 47.55
N SER A 45 12.97 -16.71 47.06
CA SER A 45 13.83 -16.53 45.88
C SER A 45 13.01 -16.40 44.58
N HIS A 46 13.65 -15.92 43.52
CA HIS A 46 13.05 -15.89 42.17
C HIS A 46 12.74 -17.30 41.61
N THR A 47 13.23 -18.36 42.26
CA THR A 47 12.94 -19.77 41.94
C THR A 47 11.86 -20.38 42.84
N GLY A 48 11.23 -19.60 43.73
CA GLY A 48 10.14 -20.04 44.59
C GLY A 48 10.57 -20.79 45.86
N GLU A 49 11.79 -20.54 46.37
CA GLU A 49 12.31 -21.17 47.58
C GLU A 49 12.43 -20.17 48.75
N GLY A 50 12.08 -20.61 49.96
CA GLY A 50 12.19 -19.79 51.18
C GLY A 50 11.06 -18.78 51.38
N ALA A 51 11.07 -18.13 52.55
CA ALA A 51 10.16 -17.04 52.91
C ALA A 51 10.86 -16.07 53.88
N SER A 52 10.56 -14.78 53.79
CA SER A 52 11.14 -13.74 54.65
C SER A 52 10.22 -12.52 54.75
N SER A 53 9.82 -12.13 55.97
CA SER A 53 9.01 -10.93 56.17
C SER A 53 9.73 -9.64 55.75
N ARG A 54 11.07 -9.66 55.81
CA ARG A 54 11.92 -8.47 55.66
C ARG A 54 11.79 -7.79 54.29
N ALA A 55 11.46 -8.54 53.24
CA ALA A 55 11.31 -7.97 51.90
C ALA A 55 10.16 -6.96 51.83
N ALA A 56 8.99 -7.30 52.37
CA ALA A 56 7.85 -6.40 52.44
C ALA A 56 8.07 -5.25 53.43
N ASP A 57 8.66 -5.53 54.60
CA ASP A 57 8.92 -4.54 55.65
C ASP A 57 9.75 -3.36 55.15
N LEU A 58 10.84 -3.62 54.41
CA LEU A 58 11.72 -2.57 53.89
C LEU A 58 10.99 -1.59 52.96
N VAL A 59 10.08 -2.08 52.12
CA VAL A 59 9.31 -1.24 51.19
C VAL A 59 8.22 -0.45 51.93
N VAL A 60 7.61 -1.04 52.95
CA VAL A 60 6.66 -0.33 53.82
C VAL A 60 7.34 0.82 54.56
N ASP A 61 8.52 0.57 55.13
CA ASP A 61 9.31 1.58 55.82
C ASP A 61 9.71 2.73 54.87
N GLU A 62 10.08 2.42 53.64
CA GLU A 62 10.40 3.41 52.62
C GLU A 62 9.18 4.28 52.26
N ILE A 63 8.01 3.67 52.02
CA ILE A 63 6.77 4.41 51.74
C ILE A 63 6.41 5.31 52.92
N ARG A 64 6.51 4.82 54.16
CA ARG A 64 6.21 5.59 55.38
C ARG A 64 7.21 6.72 55.59
N ALA A 65 8.49 6.48 55.37
CA ALA A 65 9.53 7.51 55.45
C ALA A 65 9.31 8.65 54.42
N ALA A 66 8.74 8.32 53.26
CA ALA A 66 8.31 9.29 52.25
C ALA A 66 6.96 9.96 52.56
N GLY A 67 6.33 9.68 53.71
CA GLY A 67 5.05 10.27 54.15
C GLY A 67 3.80 9.55 53.62
N GLY A 68 3.95 8.40 52.96
CA GLY A 68 2.84 7.58 52.48
C GLY A 68 2.27 6.63 53.54
N LYS A 69 1.19 5.91 53.17
CA LYS A 69 0.53 4.92 54.02
C LYS A 69 0.75 3.52 53.45
N ALA A 70 1.35 2.63 54.23
CA ALA A 70 1.53 1.24 53.82
C ALA A 70 1.45 0.25 54.99
N VAL A 71 1.08 -0.99 54.68
CA VAL A 71 1.11 -2.15 55.57
C VAL A 71 1.69 -3.36 54.83
N ALA A 72 2.47 -4.17 55.53
CA ALA A 72 3.06 -5.38 54.96
C ALA A 72 2.06 -6.55 55.04
N ASN A 73 2.14 -7.44 54.07
CA ASN A 73 1.54 -8.77 54.12
C ASN A 73 2.58 -9.81 53.68
N TYR A 74 2.65 -10.95 54.36
CA TYR A 74 3.68 -11.97 54.15
C TYR A 74 3.14 -13.29 53.59
N ASP A 75 1.84 -13.34 53.28
CA ASP A 75 1.18 -14.54 52.82
C ASP A 75 1.53 -14.85 51.36
N SER A 76 1.44 -16.14 51.01
CA SER A 76 1.50 -16.57 49.61
C SER A 76 0.27 -16.04 48.86
N VAL A 77 0.42 -15.76 47.56
CA VAL A 77 -0.71 -15.42 46.68
C VAL A 77 -1.76 -16.53 46.58
N LEU A 78 -1.42 -17.76 46.96
CA LEU A 78 -2.38 -18.87 47.08
C LEU A 78 -3.38 -18.65 48.23
N ASP A 79 -3.00 -17.89 49.25
CA ASP A 79 -3.83 -17.44 50.38
C ASP A 79 -4.39 -16.03 50.12
N GLY A 80 -4.88 -15.78 48.90
CA GLY A 80 -5.29 -14.45 48.46
C GLY A 80 -6.38 -13.78 49.31
N ASP A 81 -7.18 -14.56 50.03
CA ASP A 81 -8.15 -14.07 51.01
C ASP A 81 -7.48 -13.37 52.21
N LYS A 82 -6.35 -13.87 52.71
CA LYS A 82 -5.58 -13.23 53.80
C LYS A 82 -4.93 -11.91 53.36
N ILE A 83 -4.49 -11.85 52.12
CA ILE A 83 -3.94 -10.62 51.51
C ILE A 83 -5.02 -9.53 51.47
N VAL A 84 -6.21 -9.87 50.96
CA VAL A 84 -7.36 -8.97 50.92
C VAL A 84 -7.84 -8.61 52.34
N GLU A 85 -7.85 -9.57 53.26
CA GLU A 85 -8.21 -9.33 54.66
C GLU A 85 -7.25 -8.31 55.32
N THR A 86 -5.96 -8.36 55.00
CA THR A 86 -4.98 -7.36 55.48
C THR A 86 -5.36 -5.95 55.03
N ALA A 87 -5.74 -5.78 53.75
CA ALA A 87 -6.20 -4.51 53.22
C ALA A 87 -7.47 -4.01 53.92
N MET A 88 -8.44 -4.91 54.12
CA MET A 88 -9.69 -4.60 54.80
C MET A 88 -9.48 -4.22 56.27
N LYS A 89 -8.62 -4.93 57.00
CA LYS A 89 -8.29 -4.63 58.40
C LYS A 89 -7.56 -3.30 58.55
N ALA A 90 -6.61 -3.01 57.67
CA ALA A 90 -5.79 -1.81 57.76
C ALA A 90 -6.50 -0.54 57.25
N PHE A 91 -7.27 -0.67 56.17
CA PHE A 91 -7.78 0.48 55.41
C PHE A 91 -9.28 0.42 55.09
N GLY A 92 -9.97 -0.69 55.39
CA GLY A 92 -11.43 -0.82 55.28
C GLY A 92 -11.98 -1.01 53.87
N ARG A 93 -11.13 -1.05 52.84
CA ARG A 93 -11.51 -1.19 51.42
C ARG A 93 -10.39 -1.77 50.57
N VAL A 94 -10.70 -2.14 49.33
CA VAL A 94 -9.75 -2.49 48.26
C VAL A 94 -10.25 -1.84 46.97
N ASP A 95 -9.39 -1.11 46.26
CA ASP A 95 -9.74 -0.41 45.02
C ASP A 95 -8.95 -0.93 43.82
N ILE A 96 -7.68 -1.28 44.06
CA ILE A 96 -6.72 -1.63 43.01
C ILE A 96 -6.00 -2.91 43.41
N VAL A 97 -5.91 -3.89 42.50
CA VAL A 97 -5.11 -5.11 42.67
C VAL A 97 -4.12 -5.23 41.50
N ILE A 98 -2.83 -5.28 41.82
CA ILE A 98 -1.75 -5.48 40.87
C ILE A 98 -1.14 -6.85 41.12
N ASN A 99 -1.51 -7.82 40.27
CA ASN A 99 -0.99 -9.18 40.30
C ASN A 99 0.38 -9.22 39.62
N ASN A 100 1.43 -9.01 40.40
CA ASN A 100 2.83 -8.94 39.94
C ASN A 100 3.69 -10.11 40.46
N ALA A 101 3.30 -10.76 41.57
CA ALA A 101 4.05 -11.90 42.11
C ALA A 101 4.35 -12.97 41.05
N GLY A 102 5.59 -13.45 41.03
CA GLY A 102 6.04 -14.40 40.03
C GLY A 102 7.40 -15.01 40.34
N ILE A 103 7.62 -16.19 39.78
CA ILE A 103 8.85 -17.00 39.88
C ILE A 103 9.18 -17.64 38.52
N LEU A 104 10.39 -18.15 38.37
CA LEU A 104 10.83 -18.89 37.17
C LEU A 104 11.32 -20.31 37.51
N LYS A 105 11.10 -21.23 36.58
CA LYS A 105 11.62 -22.60 36.54
C LYS A 105 11.93 -22.96 35.09
N ASP A 106 12.88 -22.24 34.51
CA ASP A 106 13.25 -22.36 33.11
C ASP A 106 13.99 -23.68 32.86
N VAL A 107 13.49 -24.45 31.91
CA VAL A 107 14.01 -25.76 31.53
C VAL A 107 13.43 -26.15 30.17
N SER A 108 14.19 -26.85 29.33
CA SER A 108 13.66 -27.35 28.07
C SER A 108 12.45 -28.24 28.29
N PHE A 109 11.47 -28.21 27.38
CA PHE A 109 10.18 -28.89 27.55
C PHE A 109 10.33 -30.37 27.93
N ALA A 110 11.24 -31.10 27.27
CA ALA A 110 11.49 -32.52 27.56
C ALA A 110 12.09 -32.81 28.94
N ARG A 111 12.69 -31.82 29.60
CA ARG A 111 13.31 -31.96 30.93
C ARG A 111 12.45 -31.36 32.05
N MET A 112 11.31 -30.77 31.70
CA MET A 112 10.42 -30.14 32.66
C MET A 112 9.73 -31.18 33.52
N THR A 113 9.80 -31.02 34.83
CA THR A 113 9.05 -31.88 35.76
C THR A 113 7.65 -31.31 36.01
N ASP A 114 6.70 -32.19 36.35
CA ASP A 114 5.34 -31.77 36.72
C ASP A 114 5.34 -30.76 37.87
N GLN A 115 6.28 -30.89 38.82
CA GLN A 115 6.42 -29.94 39.92
C GLN A 115 6.81 -28.54 39.42
N GLN A 116 7.75 -28.46 38.46
CA GLN A 116 8.14 -27.18 37.86
C GLN A 116 7.00 -26.55 37.05
N TRP A 117 6.21 -27.37 36.36
CA TRP A 117 5.00 -26.92 35.66
C TRP A 117 3.96 -26.39 36.64
N ASN A 118 3.57 -27.21 37.61
CA ASN A 118 2.50 -26.91 38.58
C ASN A 118 2.82 -25.69 39.42
N LEU A 119 4.07 -25.56 39.90
CA LEU A 119 4.48 -24.43 40.72
C LEU A 119 4.36 -23.08 39.97
N ILE A 120 4.67 -23.05 38.68
CA ILE A 120 4.51 -21.86 37.85
C ILE A 120 3.02 -21.50 37.69
N PHE A 121 2.16 -22.46 37.38
CA PHE A 121 0.72 -22.20 37.30
C PHE A 121 0.11 -21.77 38.64
N GLN A 122 0.53 -22.39 39.75
CA GLN A 122 0.07 -22.06 41.09
C GLN A 122 0.38 -20.60 41.45
N VAL A 123 1.64 -20.17 41.30
CA VAL A 123 2.01 -18.80 41.69
C VAL A 123 1.42 -17.76 40.74
N HIS A 124 1.53 -17.97 39.43
CA HIS A 124 1.16 -16.93 38.45
C HIS A 124 -0.33 -16.87 38.17
N VAL A 125 -0.98 -18.02 37.93
CA VAL A 125 -2.38 -18.08 37.49
C VAL A 125 -3.31 -18.28 38.67
N GLU A 126 -3.10 -19.34 39.46
CA GLU A 126 -3.95 -19.62 40.62
C GLU A 126 -3.83 -18.51 41.66
N GLY A 127 -2.63 -18.00 41.92
CA GLY A 127 -2.40 -16.86 42.82
C GLY A 127 -3.19 -15.62 42.43
N ALA A 128 -3.07 -15.19 41.17
CA ALA A 128 -3.87 -14.06 40.65
C ALA A 128 -5.37 -14.32 40.79
N TYR A 129 -5.83 -15.53 40.46
CA TYR A 129 -7.22 -15.94 40.65
C TYR A 129 -7.67 -15.85 42.11
N LYS A 130 -6.90 -16.35 43.08
CA LYS A 130 -7.26 -16.37 44.51
C LYS A 130 -7.39 -14.96 45.07
N VAL A 131 -6.41 -14.09 44.78
CA VAL A 131 -6.43 -12.68 45.20
C VAL A 131 -7.64 -11.95 44.59
N LEU A 132 -7.85 -12.10 43.28
CA LEU A 132 -8.97 -11.46 42.60
C LEU A 132 -10.32 -12.00 43.08
N LYS A 133 -10.45 -13.31 43.30
CA LYS A 133 -11.67 -13.91 43.82
C LYS A 133 -12.04 -13.37 45.20
N ALA A 134 -11.06 -13.10 46.06
CA ALA A 134 -11.27 -12.46 47.34
C ALA A 134 -11.64 -10.97 47.22
N ALA A 135 -11.01 -10.24 46.29
CA ALA A 135 -11.28 -8.81 46.07
C ALA A 135 -12.59 -8.53 45.32
N TRP A 136 -13.04 -9.45 44.46
CA TRP A 136 -14.16 -9.24 43.53
C TRP A 136 -15.47 -8.81 44.20
N PRO A 137 -15.94 -9.45 45.29
CA PRO A 137 -17.17 -9.01 45.96
C PRO A 137 -17.09 -7.58 46.51
N ILE A 138 -15.89 -7.15 46.93
CA ILE A 138 -15.62 -5.79 47.42
C ILE A 138 -15.74 -4.79 46.26
N PHE A 139 -15.07 -5.07 45.13
CA PHE A 139 -15.18 -4.23 43.93
C PHE A 139 -16.63 -4.07 43.45
N ARG A 140 -17.37 -5.18 43.36
CA ARG A 140 -18.77 -5.16 42.93
C ARG A 140 -19.67 -4.35 43.86
N LYS A 141 -19.48 -4.47 45.17
CA LYS A 141 -20.23 -3.70 46.18
C LYS A 141 -19.93 -2.20 46.08
N GLN A 142 -18.69 -1.83 45.80
CA GLN A 142 -18.24 -0.44 45.72
C GLN A 142 -18.49 0.21 44.35
N LYS A 143 -18.79 -0.59 43.31
CA LYS A 143 -18.88 -0.13 41.91
C LYS A 143 -17.59 0.54 41.44
N TYR A 144 -16.46 0.00 41.88
CA TYR A 144 -15.13 0.45 41.49
C TYR A 144 -14.12 -0.69 41.70
N GLY A 145 -13.31 -0.94 40.68
CA GLY A 145 -12.13 -1.79 40.78
C GLY A 145 -11.17 -1.55 39.62
N ARG A 146 -9.87 -1.67 39.87
CA ARG A 146 -8.84 -1.65 38.82
C ARG A 146 -7.90 -2.82 39.04
N ILE A 147 -7.68 -3.59 37.97
CA ILE A 147 -6.90 -4.82 38.03
C ILE A 147 -5.83 -4.76 36.96
N ILE A 148 -4.60 -5.08 37.36
CA ILE A 148 -3.48 -5.30 36.45
C ILE A 148 -2.98 -6.72 36.66
N ASN A 149 -3.03 -7.51 35.59
CA ASN A 149 -2.32 -8.77 35.51
C ASN A 149 -1.00 -8.57 34.77
N THR A 150 0.02 -9.34 35.14
CA THR A 150 1.35 -9.25 34.53
C THR A 150 1.60 -10.45 33.63
N THR A 151 1.48 -10.26 32.31
CA THR A 151 1.92 -11.21 31.28
C THR A 151 3.41 -10.99 30.96
N SER A 152 3.90 -11.44 29.81
CA SER A 152 5.25 -11.16 29.31
C SER A 152 5.33 -11.37 27.80
N ALA A 153 6.38 -10.84 27.16
CA ALA A 153 6.70 -11.16 25.76
C ALA A 153 6.84 -12.69 25.54
N ALA A 154 7.40 -13.42 26.51
CA ALA A 154 7.45 -14.89 26.44
C ALA A 154 6.07 -15.55 26.42
N GLY A 155 5.06 -14.95 27.07
CA GLY A 155 3.68 -15.40 26.99
C GLY A 155 3.03 -15.08 25.65
N LEU A 156 3.28 -13.88 25.11
CA LEU A 156 2.68 -13.41 23.87
C LEU A 156 3.27 -14.08 22.61
N TYR A 157 4.58 -14.34 22.61
CA TYR A 157 5.33 -14.76 21.42
C TYR A 157 6.03 -16.12 21.58
N GLY A 158 6.04 -16.68 22.79
CA GLY A 158 6.85 -17.85 23.13
C GLY A 158 8.30 -17.49 23.45
N ASN A 159 8.96 -18.35 24.24
CA ASN A 159 10.41 -18.27 24.47
C ASN A 159 10.98 -19.67 24.76
N PHE A 160 12.18 -19.96 24.25
CA PHE A 160 12.79 -21.27 24.39
C PHE A 160 13.06 -21.60 25.88
N GLY A 161 12.69 -22.81 26.31
CA GLY A 161 12.91 -23.25 27.70
C GLY A 161 11.91 -22.70 28.72
N GLN A 162 10.83 -22.03 28.27
CA GLN A 162 9.86 -21.38 29.15
C GLN A 162 8.42 -21.84 28.93
N ALA A 163 8.18 -23.08 28.49
CA ALA A 163 6.84 -23.56 28.13
C ALA A 163 5.78 -23.38 29.25
N ASN A 164 6.11 -23.73 30.50
CA ASN A 164 5.27 -23.50 31.68
C ASN A 164 4.97 -22.01 31.90
N TYR A 165 6.01 -21.17 31.84
CA TYR A 165 5.92 -19.73 32.08
C TYR A 165 5.14 -19.02 30.97
N SER A 166 5.46 -19.28 29.70
CA SER A 166 4.73 -18.77 28.54
C SER A 166 3.24 -19.13 28.62
N ALA A 167 2.91 -20.39 28.92
CA ALA A 167 1.52 -20.84 29.07
C ALA A 167 0.80 -20.11 30.21
N ALA A 168 1.42 -20.02 31.39
CA ALA A 168 0.86 -19.31 32.54
C ALA A 168 0.65 -17.81 32.26
N LYS A 169 1.62 -17.16 31.60
CA LYS A 169 1.55 -15.73 31.28
C LYS A 169 0.50 -15.41 30.22
N LEU A 170 0.29 -16.27 29.22
CA LEU A 170 -0.78 -16.08 28.24
C LEU A 170 -2.16 -16.40 28.85
N ALA A 171 -2.25 -17.34 29.80
CA ALA A 171 -3.50 -17.61 30.53
C ALA A 171 -4.01 -16.36 31.28
N LEU A 172 -3.11 -15.51 31.79
CA LEU A 172 -3.49 -14.24 32.41
C LEU A 172 -4.12 -13.25 31.43
N VAL A 173 -3.78 -13.30 30.13
CA VAL A 173 -4.44 -12.50 29.10
C VAL A 173 -5.90 -12.93 28.93
N GLY A 174 -6.14 -14.24 28.81
CA GLY A 174 -7.49 -14.80 28.74
C GLY A 174 -8.33 -14.47 29.98
N LEU A 175 -7.76 -14.64 31.18
CA LEU A 175 -8.41 -14.27 32.44
C LEU A 175 -8.77 -12.77 32.46
N THR A 176 -7.85 -11.90 32.04
CA THR A 176 -8.08 -10.45 31.96
C THR A 176 -9.24 -10.11 31.05
N GLN A 177 -9.28 -10.66 29.84
CA GLN A 177 -10.32 -10.35 28.86
C GLN A 177 -11.71 -10.78 29.35
N THR A 178 -11.83 -11.94 29.99
CA THR A 178 -13.09 -12.38 30.59
C THR A 178 -13.52 -11.49 31.76
N LEU A 179 -12.61 -11.20 32.71
CA LEU A 179 -12.94 -10.35 33.85
C LEU A 179 -13.28 -8.91 33.46
N ALA A 180 -12.67 -8.39 32.39
CA ALA A 180 -13.01 -7.09 31.84
C ALA A 180 -14.50 -7.02 31.41
N LEU A 181 -15.02 -8.09 30.82
CA LEU A 181 -16.42 -8.20 30.41
C LEU A 181 -17.36 -8.35 31.61
N GLU A 182 -17.03 -9.25 32.55
CA GLU A 182 -17.82 -9.48 33.76
C GLU A 182 -17.89 -8.24 34.66
N GLY A 183 -16.78 -7.51 34.76
CA GLY A 183 -16.61 -6.34 35.61
C GLY A 183 -17.17 -5.04 35.07
N LYS A 184 -17.40 -4.94 33.75
CA LYS A 184 -17.76 -3.69 33.05
C LYS A 184 -18.96 -2.97 33.68
N LYS A 185 -20.02 -3.71 34.02
CA LYS A 185 -21.26 -3.14 34.60
C LYS A 185 -21.07 -2.56 36.00
N ASP A 186 -20.02 -2.99 36.69
CA ASP A 186 -19.69 -2.59 38.05
C ASP A 186 -18.47 -1.63 38.09
N ASN A 187 -18.06 -1.05 36.94
CA ASN A 187 -16.87 -0.17 36.81
C ASN A 187 -15.60 -0.84 37.36
N ILE A 188 -15.45 -2.13 37.05
CA ILE A 188 -14.25 -2.91 37.35
C ILE A 188 -13.51 -3.07 36.03
N HIS A 189 -12.33 -2.45 35.93
CA HIS A 189 -11.48 -2.57 34.74
C HIS A 189 -10.35 -3.56 35.01
N CYS A 190 -10.07 -4.40 34.02
CA CYS A 190 -8.99 -5.38 34.08
C CYS A 190 -8.15 -5.24 32.81
N ASN A 191 -6.87 -4.91 32.98
CA ASN A 191 -5.90 -4.82 31.88
C ASN A 191 -4.70 -5.72 32.17
N VAL A 192 -3.88 -5.98 31.14
CA VAL A 192 -2.68 -6.79 31.26
C VAL A 192 -1.48 -6.06 30.67
N ILE A 193 -0.35 -6.15 31.36
CA ILE A 193 0.93 -5.59 30.90
C ILE A 193 1.93 -6.72 30.62
N ALA A 194 2.73 -6.56 29.58
CA ALA A 194 3.90 -7.34 29.23
C ALA A 194 5.13 -6.45 29.46
N PRO A 195 5.68 -6.44 30.68
CA PRO A 195 6.75 -5.54 31.03
C PRO A 195 8.10 -6.05 30.52
N MET A 196 8.95 -5.11 30.13
CA MET A 196 10.37 -5.33 29.88
C MET A 196 11.18 -4.41 30.80
N ALA A 197 11.78 -5.02 31.82
CA ALA A 197 12.63 -4.36 32.79
C ALA A 197 13.85 -5.24 33.10
N ALA A 198 14.95 -4.60 33.47
CA ALA A 198 16.15 -5.25 33.95
C ALA A 198 15.80 -6.07 35.19
N SER A 199 16.35 -7.28 35.24
CA SER A 199 16.20 -8.24 36.32
C SER A 199 17.57 -8.83 36.62
N ARG A 200 17.69 -9.47 37.78
CA ARG A 200 18.93 -10.17 38.17
C ARG A 200 19.44 -11.16 37.12
N MET A 201 18.57 -11.67 36.23
CA MET A 201 18.97 -12.58 35.14
C MET A 201 19.45 -11.85 33.89
N THR A 202 18.83 -10.72 33.50
CA THR A 202 19.23 -9.96 32.31
C THR A 202 20.54 -9.18 32.52
N GLU A 203 20.92 -8.93 33.78
CA GLU A 203 22.21 -8.33 34.17
C GLU A 203 23.44 -9.07 33.62
N THR A 204 23.32 -10.37 33.36
CA THR A 204 24.44 -11.20 32.87
C THR A 204 24.54 -11.29 31.34
N VAL A 205 23.53 -10.80 30.61
CA VAL A 205 23.40 -10.99 29.16
C VAL A 205 23.38 -9.67 28.40
N LEU A 206 22.84 -8.59 28.97
CA LEU A 206 22.70 -7.30 28.31
C LEU A 206 23.87 -6.34 28.64
N PRO A 207 24.26 -5.45 27.72
CA PRO A 207 25.23 -4.39 28.00
C PRO A 207 24.76 -3.46 29.14
N PRO A 208 25.69 -2.89 29.95
CA PRO A 208 25.36 -2.01 31.07
C PRO A 208 24.45 -0.82 30.73
N ASP A 209 24.68 -0.20 29.57
CA ASP A 209 23.90 0.97 29.13
C ASP A 209 22.44 0.59 28.81
N MET A 210 22.20 -0.60 28.26
CA MET A 210 20.85 -1.11 28.01
C MET A 210 20.13 -1.46 29.32
N LEU A 211 20.84 -2.06 30.28
CA LEU A 211 20.31 -2.34 31.61
C LEU A 211 19.90 -1.04 32.33
N ALA A 212 20.70 0.01 32.18
CA ALA A 212 20.42 1.33 32.75
C ALA A 212 19.16 1.99 32.16
N SER A 213 18.75 1.65 30.94
CA SER A 213 17.50 2.13 30.32
C SER A 213 16.27 1.28 30.68
N LEU A 214 16.46 0.01 31.07
CA LEU A 214 15.39 -0.93 31.40
C LEU A 214 14.95 -0.84 32.88
N LYS A 215 14.78 0.36 33.41
CA LYS A 215 14.41 0.56 34.81
C LYS A 215 12.94 0.19 35.07
N PRO A 216 12.60 -0.48 36.19
CA PRO A 216 11.21 -0.72 36.61
C PRO A 216 10.34 0.56 36.62
N GLU A 217 10.95 1.70 36.94
CA GLU A 217 10.31 3.01 36.97
C GLU A 217 9.80 3.46 35.59
N MET A 218 10.28 2.86 34.50
CA MET A 218 9.79 3.13 33.14
C MET A 218 8.53 2.33 32.78
N VAL A 219 8.14 1.36 33.62
CA VAL A 219 6.91 0.56 33.47
C VAL A 219 5.78 1.12 34.33
N THR A 220 6.10 1.51 35.57
CA THR A 220 5.13 1.94 36.58
C THR A 220 4.15 3.04 36.13
N PRO A 221 4.54 4.08 35.37
CA PRO A 221 3.59 5.13 34.96
C PRO A 221 2.40 4.61 34.14
N LEU A 222 2.59 3.57 33.31
CA LEU A 222 1.49 2.94 32.59
C LEU A 222 0.53 2.23 33.56
N VAL A 223 1.08 1.54 34.56
CA VAL A 223 0.30 0.85 35.61
C VAL A 223 -0.53 1.85 36.41
N GLU A 224 0.07 2.98 36.81
CA GLU A 224 -0.66 4.07 37.46
C GLU A 224 -1.82 4.56 36.59
N TYR A 225 -1.56 4.88 35.32
CA TYR A 225 -2.61 5.35 34.42
C TYR A 225 -3.74 4.33 34.23
N LEU A 226 -3.42 3.06 33.99
CA LEU A 226 -4.41 1.98 33.84
C LEU A 226 -5.19 1.68 35.12
N CYS A 227 -4.70 2.12 36.28
CA CYS A 227 -5.37 2.03 37.56
C CYS A 227 -6.04 3.34 38.02
N HIS A 228 -5.91 4.43 37.28
CA HIS A 228 -6.53 5.70 37.66
C HIS A 228 -8.05 5.64 37.46
N GLU A 229 -8.81 6.47 38.18
CA GLU A 229 -10.26 6.53 38.01
C GLU A 229 -10.68 7.02 36.61
N ASP A 230 -9.88 7.93 36.02
CA ASP A 230 -10.09 8.48 34.68
C ASP A 230 -9.84 7.50 33.53
N THR A 231 -9.26 6.32 33.78
CA THR A 231 -9.01 5.37 32.71
C THR A 231 -10.32 4.80 32.17
N THR A 232 -10.50 4.86 30.86
CA THR A 232 -11.56 4.13 30.14
C THR A 232 -11.08 2.78 29.62
N GLU A 233 -9.80 2.46 29.81
CA GLU A 233 -9.18 1.28 29.24
C GLU A 233 -9.59 0.02 30.01
N ASN A 234 -10.06 -0.99 29.28
CA ASN A 234 -10.51 -2.25 29.86
C ASN A 234 -10.28 -3.40 28.86
N GLY A 235 -9.86 -4.57 29.36
CA GLY A 235 -9.62 -5.77 28.57
C GLY A 235 -8.41 -5.69 27.64
N SER A 236 -7.52 -4.72 27.84
CA SER A 236 -6.45 -4.40 26.89
C SER A 236 -5.08 -4.94 27.31
N ILE A 237 -4.24 -5.17 26.31
CA ILE A 237 -2.90 -5.75 26.42
C ILE A 237 -1.89 -4.67 26.04
N PHE A 238 -0.90 -4.43 26.90
CA PHE A 238 0.17 -3.47 26.63
C PHE A 238 1.55 -4.09 26.79
N GLU A 239 2.44 -3.84 25.83
CA GLU A 239 3.88 -3.99 26.03
C GLU A 239 4.48 -2.68 26.53
N VAL A 240 5.41 -2.75 27.47
CA VAL A 240 5.98 -1.56 28.10
C VAL A 240 7.40 -1.80 28.61
N GLY A 241 8.30 -0.86 28.32
CA GLY A 241 9.69 -0.88 28.79
C GLY A 241 10.53 0.23 28.17
N ALA A 242 11.56 0.70 28.86
CA ALA A 242 12.48 1.74 28.39
C ALA A 242 11.81 3.04 27.85
N GLY A 243 10.62 3.38 28.34
CA GLY A 243 9.87 4.56 27.89
C GLY A 243 8.99 4.34 26.65
N PHE A 244 8.96 3.13 26.12
CA PHE A 244 8.01 2.71 25.09
C PHE A 244 6.76 2.08 25.72
N VAL A 245 5.60 2.40 25.15
CA VAL A 245 4.31 1.78 25.45
C VAL A 245 3.62 1.45 24.12
N GLY A 246 3.28 0.18 23.90
CA GLY A 246 2.52 -0.29 22.74
C GLY A 246 1.28 -1.06 23.17
N LYS A 247 0.14 -0.85 22.48
CA LYS A 247 -1.08 -1.64 22.68
C LYS A 247 -1.14 -2.77 21.65
N LEU A 248 -1.51 -3.97 22.09
CA LEU A 248 -1.66 -5.14 21.23
C LEU A 248 -3.13 -5.50 21.06
N ARG A 249 -3.47 -6.11 19.91
CA ARG A 249 -4.79 -6.69 19.60
C ARG A 249 -4.65 -7.88 18.66
N TRP A 250 -5.70 -8.68 18.57
CA TRP A 250 -5.78 -9.76 17.59
C TRP A 250 -6.15 -9.23 16.20
N GLU A 251 -5.63 -9.91 15.18
CA GLU A 251 -5.99 -9.73 13.77
C GLU A 251 -6.29 -11.11 13.17
N ARG A 252 -7.28 -11.16 12.29
CA ARG A 252 -7.71 -12.38 11.61
C ARG A 252 -7.85 -12.09 10.13
N THR A 253 -7.31 -12.95 9.27
CA THR A 253 -7.49 -12.88 7.81
C THR A 253 -8.98 -12.93 7.43
N GLY A 254 -9.28 -12.59 6.18
CA GLY A 254 -10.63 -12.82 5.63
C GLY A 254 -10.97 -14.32 5.47
N GLY A 255 -9.97 -15.20 5.55
CA GLY A 255 -10.14 -16.65 5.37
C GLY A 255 -10.62 -17.04 3.96
N HIS A 256 -11.11 -18.27 3.83
CA HIS A 256 -11.78 -18.77 2.62
C HIS A 256 -13.00 -19.60 3.01
N GLY A 257 -14.12 -19.36 2.35
CA GLY A 257 -15.35 -20.12 2.54
C GLY A 257 -15.44 -21.26 1.52
N PHE A 258 -15.55 -22.50 2.00
CA PHE A 258 -15.73 -23.68 1.15
C PHE A 258 -17.22 -24.03 1.02
N PRO A 259 -17.67 -24.55 -0.14
CA PRO A 259 -19.05 -24.99 -0.33
C PRO A 259 -19.46 -26.04 0.71
N ILE A 260 -20.58 -25.80 1.40
CA ILE A 260 -21.03 -26.65 2.51
C ILE A 260 -21.74 -27.94 2.07
N ASP A 261 -22.17 -27.99 0.81
CA ASP A 261 -22.85 -29.13 0.19
C ASP A 261 -21.88 -30.13 -0.47
N LYS A 262 -20.56 -29.90 -0.35
CA LYS A 262 -19.49 -30.76 -0.84
C LYS A 262 -18.64 -31.29 0.29
N SER A 263 -17.97 -32.43 0.05
CA SER A 263 -16.98 -32.95 0.98
C SER A 263 -15.74 -32.04 0.98
N LEU A 264 -15.39 -31.47 2.13
CA LEU A 264 -14.17 -30.69 2.29
C LEU A 264 -12.98 -31.63 2.52
N MET A 265 -12.02 -31.63 1.60
CA MET A 265 -10.79 -32.43 1.68
C MET A 265 -9.57 -31.55 1.95
N PRO A 266 -8.48 -32.08 2.54
CA PRO A 266 -7.24 -31.34 2.76
C PRO A 266 -6.71 -30.65 1.49
N GLU A 267 -6.88 -31.27 0.33
CA GLU A 267 -6.43 -30.74 -0.96
C GLU A 267 -7.12 -29.43 -1.31
N HIS A 268 -8.43 -29.30 -1.04
CA HIS A 268 -9.18 -28.05 -1.24
C HIS A 268 -8.65 -26.92 -0.34
N ILE A 269 -8.29 -27.24 0.90
CA ILE A 269 -7.69 -26.27 1.83
C ILE A 269 -6.32 -25.85 1.33
N SER A 270 -5.52 -26.81 0.87
CA SER A 270 -4.16 -26.54 0.38
C SER A 270 -4.16 -25.68 -0.89
N SER A 271 -5.12 -25.85 -1.80
CA SER A 271 -5.22 -25.04 -3.02
C SER A 271 -5.58 -23.58 -2.73
N GLU A 272 -6.28 -23.33 -1.62
CA GLU A 272 -6.70 -21.99 -1.18
C GLU A 272 -5.85 -21.44 -0.04
N TRP A 273 -4.73 -22.09 0.30
CA TRP A 273 -3.95 -21.76 1.49
C TRP A 273 -3.41 -20.33 1.48
N ALA A 274 -2.99 -19.85 0.31
CA ALA A 274 -2.54 -18.46 0.13
C ALA A 274 -3.64 -17.48 0.57
N LYS A 275 -4.88 -17.70 0.13
CA LYS A 275 -6.04 -16.85 0.46
C LYS A 275 -6.50 -16.99 1.92
N ILE A 276 -6.37 -18.18 2.51
CA ILE A 276 -6.69 -18.40 3.94
C ILE A 276 -5.73 -17.62 4.83
N THR A 277 -4.46 -17.53 4.42
CA THR A 277 -3.36 -16.95 5.22
C THR A 277 -2.99 -15.52 4.84
N ASP A 278 -3.72 -14.91 3.90
CA ASP A 278 -3.49 -13.54 3.45
C ASP A 278 -4.08 -12.50 4.42
N PHE A 279 -3.21 -11.64 4.95
CA PHE A 279 -3.60 -10.49 5.78
C PHE A 279 -3.70 -9.19 4.99
N GLU A 280 -3.20 -9.14 3.75
CA GLU A 280 -3.03 -7.92 2.95
C GLU A 280 -4.08 -7.76 1.84
N ASP A 281 -4.98 -8.73 1.67
CA ASP A 281 -6.03 -8.71 0.65
C ASP A 281 -7.22 -7.77 0.95
N GLY A 282 -7.10 -6.93 1.99
CA GLY A 282 -8.10 -5.97 2.42
C GLY A 282 -9.27 -6.56 3.20
N ARG A 283 -9.29 -7.87 3.50
CA ARG A 283 -10.38 -8.54 4.25
C ARG A 283 -10.05 -8.84 5.71
N ALA A 284 -8.83 -8.53 6.16
CA ALA A 284 -8.44 -8.75 7.55
C ALA A 284 -9.31 -7.93 8.52
N THR A 285 -9.61 -8.51 9.69
CA THR A 285 -10.48 -7.93 10.72
C THR A 285 -9.84 -8.01 12.11
N HIS A 286 -10.32 -7.22 13.05
CA HIS A 286 -9.83 -7.20 14.45
C HIS A 286 -10.93 -7.65 15.42
N PRO A 287 -11.27 -8.95 15.46
CA PRO A 287 -12.39 -9.43 16.26
C PRO A 287 -12.15 -9.20 17.75
N THR A 288 -13.14 -8.61 18.42
CA THR A 288 -13.15 -8.26 19.85
C THR A 288 -14.15 -9.09 20.66
N SER A 289 -15.00 -9.87 20.00
CA SER A 289 -16.01 -10.70 20.63
C SER A 289 -16.17 -12.07 19.95
N THR A 290 -16.77 -13.02 20.66
CA THR A 290 -17.12 -14.33 20.09
C THR A 290 -18.19 -14.23 19.00
N ALA A 291 -19.04 -13.20 19.04
CA ALA A 291 -20.04 -12.94 18.00
C ALA A 291 -19.37 -12.53 16.67
N GLU A 292 -18.44 -11.55 16.70
CA GLU A 292 -17.64 -11.13 15.53
C GLU A 292 -16.79 -12.29 14.98
N SER A 293 -16.32 -13.19 15.84
CA SER A 293 -15.63 -14.41 15.41
C SER A 293 -16.53 -15.32 14.56
N MET A 294 -17.85 -15.32 14.75
CA MET A 294 -18.79 -16.21 14.07
C MET A 294 -19.27 -15.68 12.71
N GLU A 295 -19.12 -14.38 12.45
CA GLU A 295 -19.65 -13.72 11.24
C GLU A 295 -19.18 -14.38 9.94
N GLY A 296 -17.87 -14.64 9.79
CA GLY A 296 -17.32 -15.30 8.60
C GLY A 296 -17.81 -16.74 8.42
N ILE A 297 -18.11 -17.44 9.51
CA ILE A 297 -18.68 -18.80 9.47
C ILE A 297 -20.14 -18.73 9.01
N MET A 298 -20.92 -17.80 9.57
CA MET A 298 -22.32 -17.60 9.19
C MET A 298 -22.46 -17.15 7.73
N ALA A 299 -21.59 -16.27 7.25
CA ALA A 299 -21.57 -15.84 5.86
C ALA A 299 -21.35 -17.02 4.88
N ASN A 300 -20.70 -18.10 5.33
CA ASN A 300 -20.46 -19.28 4.51
C ASN A 300 -21.64 -20.28 4.49
N PHE A 301 -22.69 -20.08 5.30
CA PHE A 301 -23.83 -21.02 5.33
C PHE A 301 -24.65 -21.03 4.03
N GLU A 302 -24.55 -19.97 3.23
CA GLU A 302 -25.21 -19.88 1.92
C GLU A 302 -24.29 -20.30 0.76
N ASN A 303 -23.03 -20.64 1.05
CA ASN A 303 -22.06 -21.06 0.05
C ASN A 303 -22.33 -22.52 -0.37
N VAL A 304 -23.11 -22.68 -1.43
CA VAL A 304 -23.39 -23.96 -2.08
C VAL A 304 -22.79 -23.98 -3.48
N ALA A 305 -22.26 -25.11 -3.91
CA ALA A 305 -21.64 -25.22 -5.22
C ALA A 305 -22.69 -25.05 -6.33
N GLY A 306 -22.49 -24.07 -7.22
CA GLY A 306 -23.25 -24.00 -8.47
C GLY A 306 -22.98 -25.20 -9.38
N GLU A 307 -23.92 -25.54 -10.26
CA GLU A 307 -23.72 -26.58 -11.29
C GLU A 307 -22.63 -26.13 -12.28
N ALA A 308 -21.37 -26.43 -12.00
CA ALA A 308 -20.30 -26.32 -12.98
C ALA A 308 -20.49 -27.45 -14.01
N ALA A 309 -20.81 -27.09 -15.25
CA ALA A 309 -20.80 -28.03 -16.36
C ALA A 309 -19.43 -28.71 -16.44
N ALA A 310 -19.42 -30.03 -16.71
CA ALA A 310 -18.16 -30.77 -16.86
C ALA A 310 -17.24 -30.07 -17.87
N ARG A 311 -16.03 -29.69 -17.43
CA ARG A 311 -15.05 -29.00 -18.27
C ARG A 311 -14.78 -29.86 -19.53
N PRO A 312 -14.90 -29.31 -20.75
CA PRO A 312 -14.80 -30.10 -21.97
C PRO A 312 -13.39 -30.68 -22.14
N LYS A 313 -13.28 -31.93 -22.59
CA LYS A 313 -11.99 -32.55 -22.92
C LYS A 313 -11.51 -32.01 -24.27
N VAL A 314 -10.44 -31.21 -24.25
CA VAL A 314 -9.85 -30.60 -25.45
C VAL A 314 -8.90 -31.54 -26.18
N VAL A 315 -8.10 -32.29 -25.44
CA VAL A 315 -7.17 -33.28 -26.01
C VAL A 315 -7.73 -34.68 -25.82
N SER A 316 -7.93 -35.39 -26.93
CA SER A 316 -8.41 -36.78 -26.91
C SER A 316 -7.29 -37.75 -26.51
N ALA A 317 -7.65 -38.97 -26.13
CA ALA A 317 -6.66 -40.00 -25.73
C ALA A 317 -5.68 -40.39 -26.85
N ASP A 318 -6.06 -40.20 -28.11
CA ASP A 318 -5.21 -40.39 -29.30
C ASP A 318 -4.43 -39.12 -29.70
N GLY A 319 -4.45 -38.06 -28.88
CA GLY A 319 -3.63 -36.85 -29.05
C GLY A 319 -4.18 -35.83 -30.06
N LYS A 320 -5.45 -35.94 -30.46
CA LYS A 320 -6.11 -34.93 -31.31
C LYS A 320 -6.59 -33.76 -30.46
N VAL A 321 -6.59 -32.56 -31.06
CA VAL A 321 -7.06 -31.33 -30.42
C VAL A 321 -8.42 -30.96 -31.00
N ASP A 322 -9.43 -30.87 -30.14
CA ASP A 322 -10.72 -30.27 -30.46
C ASP A 322 -10.64 -28.75 -30.20
N VAL A 323 -10.48 -27.99 -31.28
CA VAL A 323 -10.32 -26.53 -31.22
C VAL A 323 -11.60 -25.83 -30.75
N GLU A 324 -12.78 -26.38 -31.05
CA GLU A 324 -14.05 -25.77 -30.60
C GLU A 324 -14.27 -26.05 -29.11
N ALA A 325 -13.88 -27.22 -28.62
CA ALA A 325 -13.79 -27.47 -27.19
C ALA A 325 -12.79 -26.52 -26.52
N ALA A 326 -11.60 -26.29 -27.13
CA ALA A 326 -10.61 -25.35 -26.61
C ALA A 326 -11.14 -23.91 -26.49
N LYS A 327 -11.88 -23.44 -27.50
CA LYS A 327 -12.52 -22.11 -27.52
C LYS A 327 -13.62 -21.94 -26.49
N SER A 328 -14.25 -23.01 -26.04
CA SER A 328 -15.29 -22.98 -25.01
C SER A 328 -14.76 -23.08 -23.59
N LEU A 329 -13.45 -23.25 -23.41
CA LEU A 329 -12.83 -23.17 -22.09
C LEU A 329 -12.92 -21.76 -21.51
N THR A 330 -13.24 -21.69 -20.22
CA THR A 330 -13.06 -20.50 -19.40
C THR A 330 -11.76 -20.62 -18.61
N PHE A 331 -11.01 -19.51 -18.59
CA PHE A 331 -9.79 -19.36 -17.83
C PHE A 331 -9.99 -18.28 -16.76
N GLU A 332 -9.25 -18.39 -15.67
CA GLU A 332 -9.34 -17.42 -14.58
C GLU A 332 -8.85 -16.04 -15.06
N PRO A 333 -9.55 -14.96 -14.68
CA PRO A 333 -9.11 -13.61 -15.00
C PRO A 333 -7.92 -13.21 -14.12
N GLU A 334 -7.02 -12.41 -14.68
CA GLU A 334 -5.89 -11.80 -13.95
C GLU A 334 -6.17 -10.33 -13.66
N VAL A 335 -5.89 -9.91 -12.43
CA VAL A 335 -6.00 -8.51 -12.00
C VAL A 335 -4.64 -7.82 -12.17
N PHE A 336 -4.65 -6.64 -12.78
CA PHE A 336 -3.48 -5.79 -12.95
C PHE A 336 -3.76 -4.40 -12.38
N GLU A 337 -3.12 -4.08 -11.26
CA GLU A 337 -3.15 -2.75 -10.65
C GLU A 337 -1.89 -1.97 -11.03
N TYR A 338 -2.07 -0.71 -11.41
CA TYR A 338 -0.99 0.13 -11.88
C TYR A 338 -1.20 1.59 -11.52
N SER A 339 -0.09 2.31 -11.50
CA SER A 339 0.01 3.72 -11.18
C SER A 339 0.76 4.48 -12.28
N GLU A 340 0.90 5.79 -12.11
CA GLU A 340 1.71 6.64 -12.98
C GLU A 340 3.15 6.13 -13.07
N ARG A 341 3.68 5.52 -11.99
CA ARG A 341 5.00 4.89 -11.96
C ARG A 341 5.13 3.83 -13.05
N ASP A 342 4.14 2.97 -13.19
CA ASP A 342 4.18 1.81 -14.07
C ASP A 342 4.01 2.25 -15.54
N VAL A 343 3.21 3.30 -15.78
CA VAL A 343 3.11 3.99 -17.06
C VAL A 343 4.46 4.61 -17.48
N ILE A 344 5.11 5.35 -16.58
CA ILE A 344 6.44 5.94 -16.83
C ILE A 344 7.47 4.85 -17.09
N LEU A 345 7.46 3.78 -16.28
CA LEU A 345 8.39 2.66 -16.40
C LEU A 345 8.28 1.98 -17.77
N TYR A 346 7.07 1.71 -18.24
CA TYR A 346 6.84 1.18 -19.57
C TYR A 346 7.33 2.14 -20.65
N ASN A 347 6.95 3.42 -20.57
CA ASN A 347 7.33 4.43 -21.56
C ASN A 347 8.87 4.56 -21.66
N LEU A 348 9.59 4.56 -20.53
CA LEU A 348 11.06 4.52 -20.50
C LEU A 348 11.60 3.19 -21.08
N GLY A 349 10.97 2.07 -20.76
CA GLY A 349 11.29 0.74 -21.28
C GLY A 349 11.19 0.61 -22.80
N ILE A 350 10.42 1.48 -23.45
CA ILE A 350 10.33 1.58 -24.92
C ILE A 350 11.06 2.82 -25.47
N GLY A 351 12.00 3.37 -24.70
CA GLY A 351 12.94 4.40 -25.13
C GLY A 351 12.41 5.84 -25.07
N ALA A 352 11.26 6.12 -24.43
CA ALA A 352 10.92 7.50 -24.09
C ALA A 352 11.97 8.06 -23.12
N GLY A 353 12.16 9.39 -23.11
CA GLY A 353 13.14 9.99 -22.22
C GLY A 353 12.76 11.39 -21.79
N ARG A 354 13.70 12.10 -21.16
CA ARG A 354 13.49 13.45 -20.58
C ARG A 354 12.92 14.52 -21.53
N LYS A 355 12.92 14.27 -22.84
CA LYS A 355 12.38 15.18 -23.87
C LYS A 355 10.91 14.90 -24.19
N ASP A 356 10.39 13.73 -23.82
CA ASP A 356 9.01 13.31 -24.02
C ASP A 356 8.26 13.42 -22.69
N LEU A 357 8.20 14.63 -22.12
CA LEU A 357 7.63 14.86 -20.78
C LEU A 357 6.18 14.39 -20.65
N HIS A 358 5.40 14.38 -21.72
CA HIS A 358 4.05 13.83 -21.76
C HIS A 358 4.00 12.29 -21.60
N LEU A 359 5.16 11.61 -21.58
CA LEU A 359 5.26 10.17 -21.35
C LEU A 359 6.01 9.82 -20.06
N VAL A 360 6.84 10.72 -19.53
CA VAL A 360 7.75 10.43 -18.41
C VAL A 360 7.58 11.34 -17.19
N TYR A 361 6.59 12.23 -17.20
CA TYR A 361 6.31 13.15 -16.10
C TYR A 361 4.82 13.23 -15.82
N GLU A 362 4.42 12.67 -14.67
CA GLU A 362 3.04 12.51 -14.21
C GLU A 362 2.27 13.83 -14.07
N ASN A 363 2.98 14.95 -13.85
CA ASN A 363 2.36 16.26 -13.73
C ASN A 363 2.25 17.02 -15.07
N ASN A 364 2.68 16.41 -16.19
CA ASN A 364 2.43 16.97 -17.51
C ASN A 364 0.92 16.88 -17.84
N GLU A 365 0.32 17.94 -18.37
CA GLU A 365 -1.13 17.97 -18.67
C GLU A 365 -1.55 16.96 -19.75
N ALA A 366 -0.61 16.53 -20.59
CA ALA A 366 -0.82 15.49 -21.59
C ALA A 366 -0.19 14.16 -21.17
N PHE A 367 0.08 13.96 -19.88
CA PHE A 367 0.65 12.71 -19.38
C PHE A 367 -0.23 11.51 -19.75
N GLY A 368 0.37 10.48 -20.32
CA GLY A 368 -0.35 9.26 -20.67
C GLY A 368 0.56 8.12 -21.11
N ALA A 369 -0.04 6.93 -21.21
CA ALA A 369 0.62 5.76 -21.75
C ALA A 369 0.70 5.83 -23.28
N VAL A 370 1.81 5.35 -23.87
CA VAL A 370 1.79 4.99 -25.28
C VAL A 370 0.79 3.84 -25.45
N PRO A 371 -0.11 3.85 -26.46
CA PRO A 371 -1.19 2.86 -26.58
C PRO A 371 -0.75 1.39 -26.53
N THR A 372 0.49 1.10 -26.95
CA THR A 372 1.09 -0.23 -26.86
C THR A 372 1.27 -0.75 -25.43
N PHE A 373 1.09 0.09 -24.40
CA PHE A 373 1.02 -0.33 -22.99
C PHE A 373 -0.01 -1.43 -22.76
N GLY A 374 -1.06 -1.51 -23.59
CA GLY A 374 -2.10 -2.53 -23.47
C GLY A 374 -1.63 -3.98 -23.58
N VAL A 375 -0.40 -4.24 -24.05
CA VAL A 375 0.17 -5.60 -23.99
C VAL A 375 0.55 -6.01 -22.56
N ILE A 376 0.86 -5.05 -21.67
CA ILE A 376 1.36 -5.30 -20.32
C ILE A 376 0.29 -5.99 -19.42
N PRO A 377 -0.91 -5.42 -19.20
CA PRO A 377 -1.92 -6.07 -18.38
C PRO A 377 -2.37 -7.42 -18.96
N SER A 378 -2.35 -7.56 -20.29
CA SER A 378 -2.75 -8.80 -20.96
C SER A 378 -1.68 -9.89 -20.97
N PHE A 379 -0.39 -9.55 -20.86
CA PHE A 379 0.71 -10.51 -20.93
C PHE A 379 0.67 -11.48 -19.74
N THR A 380 0.38 -10.99 -18.54
CA THR A 380 0.22 -11.82 -17.33
C THR A 380 -0.91 -12.85 -17.50
N ALA A 381 -2.08 -12.41 -17.99
CA ALA A 381 -3.21 -13.29 -18.30
C ALA A 381 -2.91 -14.31 -19.39
N MET A 382 -2.16 -13.92 -20.43
CA MET A 382 -1.73 -14.88 -21.45
C MET A 382 -0.81 -15.95 -20.87
N ASN A 383 0.12 -15.58 -19.98
CA ASN A 383 1.05 -16.52 -19.35
C ASN A 383 0.39 -17.47 -18.33
N SER A 384 -0.79 -17.13 -17.80
CA SER A 384 -1.53 -18.01 -16.89
C SER A 384 -2.31 -19.12 -17.63
N VAL A 385 -2.39 -19.09 -18.97
CA VAL A 385 -3.05 -20.13 -19.76
C VAL A 385 -2.31 -21.46 -19.65
N PRO A 386 -2.96 -22.54 -19.17
CA PRO A 386 -2.33 -23.86 -19.06
C PRO A 386 -2.28 -24.53 -20.44
N PHE A 387 -1.24 -24.25 -21.23
CA PHE A 387 -1.09 -24.81 -22.59
C PHE A 387 -1.16 -26.34 -22.64
N GLY A 388 -0.84 -27.05 -21.56
CA GLY A 388 -1.00 -28.50 -21.45
C GLY A 388 -2.46 -28.98 -21.47
N GLU A 389 -3.43 -28.12 -21.17
CA GLU A 389 -4.86 -28.44 -21.29
C GLU A 389 -5.37 -28.32 -22.72
N ILE A 390 -4.71 -27.50 -23.56
CA ILE A 390 -5.17 -27.18 -24.92
C ILE A 390 -4.29 -27.77 -26.03
N LEU A 391 -3.13 -28.32 -25.69
CA LEU A 391 -2.18 -28.93 -26.61
C LEU A 391 -1.78 -30.34 -26.14
N PRO A 392 -1.51 -31.28 -27.07
CA PRO A 392 -1.15 -32.66 -26.73
C PRO A 392 0.24 -32.77 -26.09
N SER A 393 1.10 -31.78 -26.35
CA SER A 393 2.39 -31.62 -25.68
C SER A 393 2.77 -30.15 -25.68
N PHE A 394 3.42 -29.70 -24.61
CA PHE A 394 3.87 -28.32 -24.49
C PHE A 394 5.24 -28.28 -23.82
N ASN A 395 6.16 -27.55 -24.44
CA ASN A 395 7.45 -27.20 -23.85
C ASN A 395 7.63 -25.67 -23.98
N PRO A 396 7.65 -24.93 -22.86
CA PRO A 396 7.84 -23.48 -22.87
C PRO A 396 9.08 -23.01 -23.64
N MET A 397 10.18 -23.78 -23.61
CA MET A 397 11.43 -23.43 -24.30
C MET A 397 11.32 -23.49 -25.83
N MET A 398 10.27 -24.13 -26.35
CA MET A 398 10.02 -24.29 -27.79
C MET A 398 9.00 -23.28 -28.32
N LEU A 399 8.44 -22.43 -27.45
CA LEU A 399 7.50 -21.38 -27.77
C LEU A 399 8.25 -20.16 -28.33
N LEU A 400 7.81 -19.69 -29.50
CA LEU A 400 8.24 -18.42 -30.08
C LEU A 400 7.03 -17.53 -30.24
N HIS A 401 7.10 -16.31 -29.72
CA HIS A 401 6.08 -15.29 -29.94
C HIS A 401 6.23 -14.73 -31.36
N GLY A 402 5.31 -15.08 -32.26
CA GLY A 402 5.44 -14.87 -33.70
C GLY A 402 4.74 -13.63 -34.21
N GLU A 403 3.50 -13.40 -33.77
CA GLU A 403 2.71 -12.22 -34.15
C GLU A 403 1.99 -11.64 -32.93
N GLN A 404 1.74 -10.34 -32.98
CA GLN A 404 0.98 -9.60 -31.98
C GLN A 404 -0.06 -8.73 -32.66
N TYR A 405 -1.29 -8.80 -32.16
CA TYR A 405 -2.34 -7.83 -32.43
C TYR A 405 -2.78 -7.17 -31.13
N LEU A 406 -3.00 -5.87 -31.14
CA LEU A 406 -3.56 -5.10 -30.04
C LEU A 406 -4.57 -4.11 -30.61
N GLU A 407 -5.79 -4.14 -30.08
CA GLU A 407 -6.86 -3.19 -30.36
C GLU A 407 -7.21 -2.39 -29.11
N ILE A 408 -7.27 -1.07 -29.27
CA ILE A 408 -7.56 -0.10 -28.22
C ILE A 408 -9.01 0.31 -28.35
N ILE A 409 -9.82 -0.06 -27.36
CA ILE A 409 -11.25 0.29 -27.30
C ILE A 409 -11.39 1.63 -26.58
N LYS A 410 -10.68 1.80 -25.46
CA LYS A 410 -10.55 3.06 -24.72
C LYS A 410 -9.08 3.36 -24.42
N PRO A 411 -8.66 4.64 -24.39
CA PRO A 411 -7.34 5.00 -23.89
C PRO A 411 -7.16 4.52 -22.45
N PHE A 412 -5.95 4.06 -22.12
CA PHE A 412 -5.62 3.68 -20.76
C PHE A 412 -5.63 4.90 -19.84
N PRO A 413 -6.25 4.82 -18.65
CA PRO A 413 -6.04 5.81 -17.62
C PRO A 413 -4.58 5.80 -17.14
N THR A 414 -4.19 6.80 -16.36
CA THR A 414 -2.79 6.94 -15.88
C THR A 414 -2.50 6.09 -14.63
N HIS A 415 -3.55 5.57 -14.01
CA HIS A 415 -3.55 4.59 -12.93
C HIS A 415 -4.87 3.83 -12.95
N GLY A 416 -4.96 2.72 -12.24
CA GLY A 416 -6.21 2.01 -12.02
C GLY A 416 -6.02 0.52 -11.85
N LYS A 417 -7.16 -0.18 -11.85
CA LYS A 417 -7.26 -1.63 -11.74
C LYS A 417 -7.92 -2.18 -12.99
N LEU A 418 -7.24 -3.11 -13.65
CA LEU A 418 -7.72 -3.78 -14.85
C LEU A 418 -7.92 -5.27 -14.58
N THR A 419 -8.89 -5.87 -15.25
CA THR A 419 -9.10 -7.32 -15.23
C THR A 419 -8.94 -7.87 -16.63
N SER A 420 -8.05 -8.83 -16.82
CA SER A 420 -7.72 -9.43 -18.12
C SER A 420 -8.13 -10.90 -18.15
N THR A 421 -9.02 -11.27 -19.07
CA THR A 421 -9.51 -12.64 -19.24
C THR A 421 -8.95 -13.25 -20.53
N PRO A 422 -8.15 -14.31 -20.47
CA PRO A 422 -7.65 -14.99 -21.66
C PRO A 422 -8.70 -15.94 -22.23
N TYR A 423 -8.61 -16.21 -23.54
CA TYR A 423 -9.44 -17.18 -24.25
C TYR A 423 -8.71 -17.72 -25.48
N VAL A 424 -9.05 -18.94 -25.91
CA VAL A 424 -8.47 -19.51 -27.14
C VAL A 424 -9.14 -18.88 -28.35
N VAL A 425 -8.35 -18.30 -29.25
CA VAL A 425 -8.84 -17.76 -30.54
C VAL A 425 -8.76 -18.84 -31.62
N ASP A 426 -7.61 -19.50 -31.76
CA ASP A 426 -7.42 -20.55 -32.75
C ASP A 426 -6.21 -21.45 -32.42
N ILE A 427 -6.21 -22.68 -32.91
CA ILE A 427 -5.08 -23.61 -32.82
C ILE A 427 -4.91 -24.31 -34.17
N LEU A 428 -3.77 -24.09 -34.82
CA LEU A 428 -3.46 -24.59 -36.15
C LEU A 428 -2.34 -25.62 -36.12
N ASP A 429 -2.52 -26.72 -36.83
CA ASP A 429 -1.50 -27.76 -37.01
C ASP A 429 -0.57 -27.39 -38.17
N LYS A 430 0.72 -27.21 -37.86
CA LYS A 430 1.78 -26.90 -38.84
C LYS A 430 2.76 -28.07 -39.00
N GLY A 431 2.29 -29.30 -38.85
CA GLY A 431 3.10 -30.50 -38.97
C GLY A 431 3.91 -30.74 -37.70
N LYS A 432 5.23 -30.51 -37.71
CA LYS A 432 6.07 -30.73 -36.52
C LYS A 432 5.90 -29.67 -35.41
N GLY A 433 4.93 -28.79 -35.51
CA GLY A 433 4.62 -27.76 -34.52
C GLY A 433 3.21 -27.22 -34.75
N CYS A 434 2.81 -26.26 -33.91
CA CYS A 434 1.51 -25.62 -34.02
C CYS A 434 1.62 -24.10 -33.96
N VAL A 435 0.54 -23.44 -34.38
CA VAL A 435 0.31 -22.04 -34.09
C VAL A 435 -0.89 -21.96 -33.16
N ALA A 436 -0.67 -21.50 -31.93
CA ALA A 436 -1.75 -21.18 -31.00
C ALA A 436 -1.96 -19.68 -31.01
N THR A 437 -3.22 -19.23 -31.03
CA THR A 437 -3.57 -17.81 -30.85
C THR A 437 -4.43 -17.70 -29.60
N ILE A 438 -3.93 -16.94 -28.62
CA ILE A 438 -4.63 -16.64 -27.38
C ILE A 438 -5.09 -15.19 -27.44
N GLY A 439 -6.40 -15.01 -27.30
CA GLY A 439 -7.03 -13.71 -27.13
C GLY A 439 -7.02 -13.33 -25.66
N VAL A 440 -6.88 -12.04 -25.36
CA VAL A 440 -7.05 -11.52 -24.01
C VAL A 440 -7.94 -10.29 -24.08
N LYS A 441 -9.05 -10.33 -23.36
CA LYS A 441 -9.96 -9.20 -23.21
C LYS A 441 -9.68 -8.51 -21.88
N THR A 442 -9.43 -7.20 -21.91
CA THR A 442 -9.15 -6.43 -20.69
C THR A 442 -10.25 -5.39 -20.45
N VAL A 443 -10.75 -5.35 -19.22
CA VAL A 443 -11.79 -4.42 -18.75
C VAL A 443 -11.28 -3.58 -17.57
N ASP A 444 -11.90 -2.41 -17.36
CA ASP A 444 -11.66 -1.60 -16.16
C ASP A 444 -12.48 -2.06 -14.94
N GLU A 445 -12.35 -1.35 -13.82
CA GLU A 445 -13.06 -1.62 -12.57
C GLU A 445 -14.59 -1.54 -12.68
N ASN A 446 -15.11 -0.83 -13.69
CA ASN A 446 -16.55 -0.74 -13.96
C ASN A 446 -17.04 -1.85 -14.89
N GLY A 447 -16.14 -2.69 -15.40
CA GLY A 447 -16.42 -3.75 -16.35
C GLY A 447 -16.48 -3.28 -17.81
N ASP A 448 -16.01 -2.07 -18.11
CA ASP A 448 -15.97 -1.56 -19.48
C ASP A 448 -14.72 -2.03 -20.22
N ASP A 449 -14.89 -2.39 -21.50
CA ASP A 449 -13.81 -2.85 -22.36
C ASP A 449 -12.73 -1.76 -22.60
N ILE A 450 -11.47 -2.10 -22.35
CA ILE A 450 -10.30 -1.23 -22.56
C ILE A 450 -9.51 -1.63 -23.80
N CYS A 451 -9.13 -2.90 -23.91
CA CYS A 451 -8.39 -3.40 -25.06
C CYS A 451 -8.60 -4.89 -25.30
N ILE A 452 -8.26 -5.33 -26.51
CA ILE A 452 -8.20 -6.74 -26.91
C ILE A 452 -6.80 -7.01 -27.45
N ASN A 453 -6.16 -8.07 -26.96
CA ASN A 453 -4.90 -8.57 -27.48
C ASN A 453 -5.11 -9.92 -28.16
N GLU A 454 -4.41 -10.20 -29.26
CA GLU A 454 -4.18 -11.56 -29.74
C GLU A 454 -2.67 -11.84 -29.77
N PHE A 455 -2.24 -12.82 -28.96
CA PHE A 455 -0.88 -13.34 -28.96
C PHE A 455 -0.85 -14.58 -29.85
N THR A 456 -0.04 -14.56 -30.92
CA THR A 456 0.14 -15.72 -31.80
C THR A 456 1.51 -16.33 -31.55
N MET A 457 1.52 -17.56 -31.02
CA MET A 457 2.75 -18.28 -30.70
C MET A 457 2.94 -19.44 -31.66
N PHE A 458 4.17 -19.61 -32.12
CA PHE A 458 4.61 -20.82 -32.81
C PHE A 458 5.28 -21.76 -31.81
N ILE A 459 4.68 -22.93 -31.60
CA ILE A 459 5.14 -23.90 -30.61
C ILE A 459 5.67 -25.13 -31.35
N ARG A 460 6.99 -25.26 -31.37
CA ARG A 460 7.66 -26.40 -32.02
C ARG A 460 7.46 -27.67 -31.20
N GLY A 461 7.30 -28.81 -31.87
CA GLY A 461 7.06 -30.11 -31.25
C GLY A 461 5.59 -30.39 -30.92
N ALA A 462 4.74 -29.37 -30.84
CA ALA A 462 3.33 -29.48 -30.43
C ALA A 462 2.34 -29.68 -31.60
N GLY A 463 2.77 -30.29 -32.70
CA GLY A 463 1.93 -30.51 -33.90
C GLY A 463 1.62 -31.98 -34.20
N ASN A 464 1.14 -32.28 -35.41
CA ASN A 464 0.72 -33.60 -35.89
C ASN A 464 -0.53 -34.17 -35.17
N PHE A 465 -1.39 -33.29 -34.68
CA PHE A 465 -2.66 -33.66 -34.05
C PHE A 465 -3.85 -33.67 -35.02
N GLY A 466 -3.60 -33.43 -36.32
CA GLY A 466 -4.61 -33.55 -37.37
C GLY A 466 -5.57 -32.36 -37.46
N GLY A 467 -5.15 -31.19 -36.99
CA GLY A 467 -5.96 -29.95 -37.00
C GLY A 467 -5.93 -29.18 -38.33
N LYS A 468 -6.63 -28.04 -38.36
CA LYS A 468 -6.61 -27.12 -39.52
C LYS A 468 -5.21 -26.57 -39.73
N LYS A 469 -4.80 -26.44 -41.00
CA LYS A 469 -3.50 -25.86 -41.37
C LYS A 469 -3.53 -24.35 -41.54
N GLU A 470 -4.69 -23.78 -41.82
CA GLU A 470 -4.87 -22.36 -42.10
C GLU A 470 -5.98 -21.81 -41.21
N GLY A 471 -5.78 -20.60 -40.70
CA GLY A 471 -6.75 -19.90 -39.86
C GLY A 471 -7.75 -19.12 -40.69
N ALA A 472 -8.86 -18.74 -40.06
CA ALA A 472 -9.85 -17.86 -40.67
C ALA A 472 -9.36 -16.40 -40.73
N ASP A 473 -9.84 -15.65 -41.71
CA ASP A 473 -9.66 -14.20 -41.76
C ASP A 473 -10.49 -13.51 -40.65
N ARG A 474 -9.79 -12.76 -39.79
CA ARG A 474 -10.34 -11.97 -38.68
C ARG A 474 -10.06 -10.46 -38.88
N GLY A 475 -9.86 -10.03 -40.12
CA GLY A 475 -9.65 -8.62 -40.46
C GLY A 475 -8.26 -8.13 -40.06
N ALA A 476 -8.19 -7.04 -39.30
CA ALA A 476 -6.92 -6.37 -38.97
C ALA A 476 -5.91 -7.29 -38.26
N ALA A 477 -6.40 -8.22 -37.41
CA ALA A 477 -5.57 -9.17 -36.67
C ALA A 477 -4.83 -10.16 -37.57
N THR A 478 -5.40 -10.55 -38.71
CA THR A 478 -4.83 -11.53 -39.65
C THR A 478 -4.34 -10.90 -40.96
N ALA A 479 -4.42 -9.57 -41.11
CA ALA A 479 -4.02 -8.88 -42.32
C ALA A 479 -2.52 -9.07 -42.62
N VAL A 480 -2.21 -9.32 -43.91
CA VAL A 480 -0.82 -9.59 -44.36
C VAL A 480 0.07 -8.36 -44.21
N ASN A 481 -0.47 -7.15 -44.42
CA ASN A 481 0.21 -5.85 -44.20
C ASN A 481 1.60 -5.78 -44.82
N GLN A 482 1.76 -6.27 -46.06
CA GLN A 482 3.04 -6.26 -46.76
C GLN A 482 3.49 -4.81 -47.02
N ALA A 483 4.78 -4.53 -46.77
CA ALA A 483 5.35 -3.22 -47.02
C ALA A 483 5.30 -2.86 -48.53
N PRO A 484 4.90 -1.63 -48.90
CA PRO A 484 4.87 -1.20 -50.30
C PRO A 484 6.27 -1.15 -50.93
N SER A 485 6.35 -1.32 -52.25
CA SER A 485 7.60 -1.21 -53.03
C SER A 485 8.04 0.24 -53.28
N ARG A 486 7.30 1.24 -52.79
CA ARG A 486 7.63 2.67 -52.87
C ARG A 486 8.44 3.13 -51.67
N LYS A 487 9.07 4.31 -51.75
CA LYS A 487 9.77 4.93 -50.60
C LYS A 487 8.82 5.17 -49.41
N PRO A 488 9.29 5.01 -48.15
CA PRO A 488 8.51 5.38 -46.96
C PRO A 488 8.15 6.86 -46.96
N ASP A 489 6.99 7.18 -46.40
CA ASP A 489 6.55 8.57 -46.19
C ASP A 489 7.32 9.20 -45.03
N HIS A 490 7.59 8.40 -43.98
CA HIS A 490 8.40 8.80 -42.84
C HIS A 490 9.35 7.67 -42.42
N ILE A 491 10.53 8.07 -41.94
CA ILE A 491 11.51 7.17 -41.32
C ILE A 491 11.90 7.79 -39.99
N VAL A 492 11.81 7.01 -38.92
CA VAL A 492 12.28 7.40 -37.58
C VAL A 492 13.30 6.38 -37.12
N THR A 493 14.45 6.86 -36.62
CA THR A 493 15.52 6.02 -36.09
C THR A 493 15.69 6.27 -34.60
N GLU A 494 15.89 5.20 -33.85
CA GLU A 494 16.13 5.26 -32.40
C GLU A 494 17.13 4.19 -32.00
N LYS A 495 18.21 4.61 -31.33
CA LYS A 495 19.20 3.69 -30.78
C LYS A 495 18.73 3.23 -29.40
N THR A 496 18.60 1.91 -29.24
CA THR A 496 18.26 1.32 -27.94
C THR A 496 19.45 1.41 -26.97
N SER A 497 19.18 1.44 -25.66
CA SER A 497 20.24 1.28 -24.65
C SER A 497 20.74 -0.17 -24.61
N GLU A 498 21.98 -0.40 -24.16
CA GLU A 498 22.44 -1.75 -23.80
C GLU A 498 21.59 -2.32 -22.65
N ASP A 499 21.09 -1.46 -21.76
CA ASP A 499 20.21 -1.84 -20.64
C ASP A 499 18.72 -1.91 -21.00
N GLN A 500 18.36 -1.78 -22.30
CA GLN A 500 16.94 -1.62 -22.69
C GLN A 500 16.07 -2.82 -22.27
N ALA A 501 16.59 -4.04 -22.41
CA ALA A 501 15.90 -5.25 -21.99
C ALA A 501 15.80 -5.35 -20.46
N ALA A 502 16.83 -4.92 -19.74
CA ALA A 502 16.86 -4.87 -18.28
C ALA A 502 15.82 -3.90 -17.71
N LEU A 503 15.54 -2.80 -18.42
CA LEU A 503 14.51 -1.84 -18.06
C LEU A 503 13.11 -2.33 -18.46
N TYR A 504 12.92 -2.78 -19.70
CA TYR A 504 11.61 -3.18 -20.22
C TYR A 504 10.99 -4.36 -19.45
N ARG A 505 11.80 -5.33 -19.03
CA ARG A 505 11.32 -6.48 -18.23
C ARG A 505 10.63 -6.09 -16.93
N LEU A 506 10.96 -4.92 -16.36
CA LEU A 506 10.32 -4.41 -15.15
C LEU A 506 8.84 -4.05 -15.36
N SER A 507 8.39 -3.95 -16.62
CA SER A 507 6.98 -3.79 -16.96
C SER A 507 6.19 -5.11 -16.91
N GLY A 508 6.82 -6.29 -16.71
CA GLY A 508 6.10 -7.53 -16.42
C GLY A 508 6.59 -8.80 -17.14
N ASP A 509 7.50 -8.69 -18.11
CA ASP A 509 8.08 -9.86 -18.78
C ASP A 509 9.44 -10.26 -18.20
N TRP A 510 9.38 -11.17 -17.22
CA TRP A 510 10.53 -11.62 -16.44
C TRP A 510 11.34 -12.73 -17.10
N ASN A 511 11.03 -13.13 -18.34
CA ASN A 511 11.69 -14.25 -19.01
C ASN A 511 13.22 -14.08 -19.01
N PRO A 512 13.98 -15.05 -18.44
CA PRO A 512 15.40 -14.88 -18.23
C PRO A 512 16.22 -14.78 -19.52
N LEU A 513 15.70 -15.22 -20.67
CA LEU A 513 16.41 -15.13 -21.96
C LEU A 513 16.76 -13.68 -22.37
N HIS A 514 16.09 -12.70 -21.76
CA HIS A 514 16.30 -11.27 -22.02
C HIS A 514 17.34 -10.60 -21.11
N ILE A 515 17.94 -11.34 -20.17
CA ILE A 515 18.91 -10.76 -19.23
C ILE A 515 20.05 -11.70 -18.85
N ASP A 516 19.80 -13.01 -18.80
CA ASP A 516 20.75 -14.03 -18.38
C ASP A 516 21.40 -14.70 -19.61
N PRO A 517 22.73 -14.56 -19.80
CA PRO A 517 23.45 -15.19 -20.90
C PRO A 517 23.30 -16.71 -20.98
N ASP A 518 23.27 -17.41 -19.84
CA ASP A 518 23.17 -18.87 -19.83
C ASP A 518 21.80 -19.32 -20.35
N MET A 519 20.74 -18.63 -19.92
CA MET A 519 19.39 -18.89 -20.38
C MET A 519 19.17 -18.47 -21.84
N ALA A 520 19.79 -17.37 -22.28
CA ALA A 520 19.80 -16.97 -23.68
C ALA A 520 20.47 -18.03 -24.57
N ALA A 521 21.59 -18.60 -24.12
CA ALA A 521 22.30 -19.66 -24.83
C ALA A 521 21.46 -20.95 -24.95
N VAL A 522 20.70 -21.33 -23.90
CA VAL A 522 19.74 -22.44 -23.98
C VAL A 522 18.66 -22.19 -25.04
N GLY A 523 18.23 -20.92 -25.20
CA GLY A 523 17.32 -20.49 -26.26
C GLY A 523 17.94 -20.46 -27.67
N GLY A 524 19.25 -20.66 -27.79
CA GLY A 524 20.00 -20.61 -29.05
C GLY A 524 20.44 -19.20 -29.46
N PHE A 525 20.56 -18.27 -28.51
CA PHE A 525 21.01 -16.90 -28.75
C PHE A 525 22.43 -16.70 -28.20
N GLU A 526 23.27 -15.99 -28.94
CA GLU A 526 24.67 -15.70 -28.53
C GLU A 526 24.73 -14.70 -27.36
N VAL A 527 23.74 -13.83 -27.25
CA VAL A 527 23.59 -12.82 -26.18
C VAL A 527 22.11 -12.69 -25.80
N PRO A 528 21.80 -12.20 -24.59
CA PRO A 528 20.43 -11.83 -24.24
C PRO A 528 19.82 -10.86 -25.26
N ILE A 529 18.67 -11.23 -25.81
CA ILE A 529 17.99 -10.45 -26.85
C ILE A 529 16.97 -9.48 -26.25
N LEU A 530 16.66 -8.41 -26.97
CA LEU A 530 15.58 -7.51 -26.60
C LEU A 530 14.21 -8.19 -26.80
N HIS A 531 13.25 -7.90 -25.93
CA HIS A 531 11.87 -8.39 -26.08
C HIS A 531 11.28 -7.95 -27.43
N GLY A 532 10.59 -8.85 -28.12
CA GLY A 532 9.82 -8.50 -29.32
C GLY A 532 8.81 -7.40 -29.02
N LEU A 533 8.11 -7.51 -27.89
CA LEU A 533 7.14 -6.52 -27.42
C LEU A 533 7.77 -5.15 -27.07
N CYS A 534 9.06 -5.11 -26.71
CA CYS A 534 9.79 -3.85 -26.57
C CYS A 534 10.00 -3.17 -27.93
N SER A 535 10.48 -3.91 -28.93
CA SER A 535 10.64 -3.39 -30.30
C SER A 535 9.30 -2.97 -30.93
N PHE A 536 8.22 -3.71 -30.61
CA PHE A 536 6.84 -3.35 -30.94
C PHE A 536 6.43 -2.02 -30.27
N GLY A 537 6.74 -1.83 -28.99
CA GLY A 537 6.48 -0.58 -28.28
C GLY A 537 7.24 0.61 -28.84
N VAL A 538 8.53 0.43 -29.20
CA VAL A 538 9.34 1.46 -29.88
C VAL A 538 8.69 1.87 -31.21
N ALA A 539 8.32 0.89 -32.04
CA ALA A 539 7.64 1.17 -33.32
C ALA A 539 6.29 1.86 -33.13
N GLY A 540 5.49 1.40 -32.16
CA GLY A 540 4.22 2.00 -31.78
C GLY A 540 4.39 3.46 -31.33
N LYS A 541 5.42 3.75 -30.51
CA LYS A 541 5.78 5.12 -30.09
C LYS A 541 6.16 6.00 -31.28
N HIS A 542 6.94 5.49 -32.24
CA HIS A 542 7.28 6.24 -33.45
C HIS A 542 6.03 6.65 -34.24
N ILE A 543 5.08 5.72 -34.43
CA ILE A 543 3.83 5.99 -35.15
C ILE A 543 2.92 6.92 -34.35
N PHE A 544 2.80 6.69 -33.03
CA PHE A 544 2.04 7.52 -32.11
C PHE A 544 2.48 8.98 -32.14
N LYS A 545 3.79 9.22 -32.19
CA LYS A 545 4.37 10.55 -32.31
C LYS A 545 4.18 11.14 -33.71
N THR A 546 4.35 10.34 -34.75
CA THR A 546 4.37 10.82 -36.15
C THR A 546 2.96 11.11 -36.70
N TYR A 547 1.99 10.24 -36.41
CA TYR A 547 0.66 10.29 -37.02
C TYR A 547 -0.48 10.56 -36.03
N CYS A 548 -0.27 10.35 -34.73
CA CYS A 548 -1.31 10.59 -33.73
C CYS A 548 -1.10 11.88 -32.93
N ASN A 549 -0.03 12.64 -33.15
CA ASN A 549 0.33 13.82 -32.36
C ASN A 549 0.34 13.56 -30.84
N ASN A 550 0.71 12.34 -30.43
CA ASN A 550 0.62 11.86 -29.05
C ASN A 550 -0.80 11.85 -28.45
N ASN A 551 -1.85 11.81 -29.27
CA ASN A 551 -3.23 11.64 -28.81
C ASN A 551 -3.63 10.15 -28.85
N ALA A 552 -3.75 9.52 -27.68
CA ALA A 552 -4.06 8.10 -27.53
C ALA A 552 -5.39 7.70 -28.20
N THR A 553 -6.37 8.61 -28.24
CA THR A 553 -7.67 8.35 -28.88
C THR A 553 -7.56 8.14 -30.39
N SER A 554 -6.46 8.56 -31.02
CA SER A 554 -6.26 8.45 -32.46
C SER A 554 -5.59 7.15 -32.91
N PHE A 555 -5.17 6.30 -31.97
CA PHE A 555 -4.50 5.03 -32.24
C PHE A 555 -5.49 3.88 -32.01
N LYS A 556 -5.97 3.24 -33.08
CA LYS A 556 -7.04 2.23 -32.99
C LYS A 556 -6.48 0.84 -32.69
N ASN A 557 -5.54 0.38 -33.52
CA ASN A 557 -4.95 -0.94 -33.36
C ASN A 557 -3.53 -0.98 -33.94
N ILE A 558 -2.80 -2.04 -33.60
CA ILE A 558 -1.49 -2.34 -34.15
C ILE A 558 -1.38 -3.85 -34.35
N LYS A 559 -0.87 -4.25 -35.51
CA LYS A 559 -0.57 -5.64 -35.85
C LYS A 559 0.86 -5.76 -36.32
N VAL A 560 1.60 -6.75 -35.84
CA VAL A 560 2.98 -7.01 -36.26
C VAL A 560 3.28 -8.49 -36.42
N ARG A 561 4.31 -8.81 -37.21
CA ARG A 561 5.02 -10.07 -37.17
C ARG A 561 6.48 -9.87 -36.74
N PHE A 562 6.92 -10.62 -35.74
CA PHE A 562 8.32 -10.68 -35.33
C PHE A 562 9.08 -11.58 -36.30
N ALA A 563 10.04 -10.99 -37.03
CA ALA A 563 10.76 -11.66 -38.10
C ALA A 563 12.15 -12.14 -37.65
N LYS A 564 12.85 -11.34 -36.83
CA LYS A 564 14.22 -11.58 -36.36
C LYS A 564 14.44 -10.92 -34.99
N THR A 565 15.51 -11.31 -34.33
CA THR A 565 15.91 -10.76 -33.02
C THR A 565 16.57 -9.38 -33.14
N VAL A 566 16.47 -8.63 -32.04
CA VAL A 566 17.17 -7.36 -31.79
C VAL A 566 18.08 -7.55 -30.59
N ASN A 567 19.32 -7.09 -30.69
CA ASN A 567 20.22 -7.02 -29.55
C ASN A 567 20.10 -5.64 -28.88
N PRO A 568 20.03 -5.55 -27.54
CA PRO A 568 20.11 -4.26 -26.85
C PRO A 568 21.35 -3.47 -27.28
N GLY A 569 21.20 -2.16 -27.51
CA GLY A 569 22.25 -1.29 -28.05
C GLY A 569 22.17 -1.05 -29.57
N GLU A 570 21.42 -1.87 -30.31
CA GLU A 570 21.20 -1.71 -31.75
C GLU A 570 20.25 -0.54 -32.08
N THR A 571 20.34 -0.04 -33.31
CA THR A 571 19.52 1.06 -33.83
C THR A 571 18.32 0.54 -34.60
N LEU A 572 17.13 0.89 -34.13
CA LEU A 572 15.86 0.55 -34.77
C LEU A 572 15.42 1.67 -35.72
N GLU A 573 15.23 1.33 -36.99
CA GLU A 573 14.67 2.20 -38.01
C GLU A 573 13.24 1.77 -38.33
N THR A 574 12.25 2.61 -38.03
CA THR A 574 10.85 2.40 -38.40
C THR A 574 10.52 3.16 -39.67
N SER A 575 10.33 2.41 -40.76
CA SER A 575 9.84 2.94 -42.03
C SER A 575 8.32 2.86 -42.08
N MET A 576 7.65 3.95 -42.45
CA MET A 576 6.19 4.09 -42.38
C MET A 576 5.61 4.56 -43.71
N TRP A 577 4.52 3.93 -44.14
CA TRP A 577 3.75 4.28 -45.34
C TRP A 577 2.28 4.47 -44.97
N ARG A 578 1.73 5.65 -45.22
CA ARG A 578 0.32 5.96 -44.95
C ARG A 578 -0.54 5.69 -46.18
N GLU A 579 -1.61 4.93 -45.97
CA GLU A 579 -2.65 4.60 -46.94
C GLU A 579 -4.02 4.86 -46.29
N GLY A 580 -4.53 6.08 -46.47
CA GLY A 580 -5.78 6.52 -45.84
C GLY A 580 -5.67 6.56 -44.31
N ASN A 581 -6.46 5.72 -43.63
CA ASN A 581 -6.45 5.54 -42.18
C ASN A 581 -5.42 4.51 -41.70
N LYS A 582 -4.72 3.83 -42.60
CA LYS A 582 -3.77 2.77 -42.25
C LYS A 582 -2.34 3.24 -42.44
N VAL A 583 -1.47 2.94 -41.49
CA VAL A 583 -0.02 3.16 -41.58
C VAL A 583 0.65 1.79 -41.61
N LEU A 584 1.04 1.35 -42.80
CA LEU A 584 1.91 0.19 -42.95
C LEU A 584 3.30 0.55 -42.43
N PHE A 585 3.98 -0.37 -41.77
CA PHE A 585 5.34 -0.14 -41.31
C PHE A 585 6.19 -1.39 -41.30
N GLN A 586 7.50 -1.18 -41.23
CA GLN A 586 8.48 -2.22 -40.94
C GLN A 586 9.57 -1.65 -40.04
N VAL A 587 10.22 -2.52 -39.27
CA VAL A 587 11.36 -2.14 -38.43
C VAL A 587 12.59 -2.91 -38.85
N ARG A 588 13.68 -2.18 -39.05
CA ARG A 588 14.99 -2.72 -39.42
C ARG A 588 16.02 -2.38 -38.36
N VAL A 589 16.90 -3.32 -38.06
CA VAL A 589 18.14 -3.05 -37.33
C VAL A 589 19.15 -2.49 -38.33
N VAL A 590 19.60 -1.25 -38.12
CA VAL A 590 20.44 -0.50 -39.06
C VAL A 590 21.78 -1.18 -39.27
N GLU A 591 22.40 -1.65 -38.19
CA GLU A 591 23.75 -2.21 -38.15
C GLU A 591 23.89 -3.49 -38.98
N ARG A 592 22.82 -4.30 -39.06
CA ARG A 592 22.81 -5.62 -39.73
C ARG A 592 21.96 -5.66 -40.99
N ASP A 593 21.34 -4.54 -41.36
CA ASP A 593 20.36 -4.47 -42.45
C ASP A 593 19.26 -5.54 -42.35
N ALA A 594 18.79 -5.79 -41.14
CA ALA A 594 17.92 -6.92 -40.84
C ALA A 594 16.50 -6.45 -40.48
N ILE A 595 15.49 -6.87 -41.23
CA ILE A 595 14.07 -6.64 -40.87
C ILE A 595 13.73 -7.50 -39.64
N VAL A 596 13.34 -6.85 -38.56
CA VAL A 596 12.99 -7.46 -37.26
C VAL A 596 11.48 -7.42 -37.00
N ILE A 597 10.77 -6.42 -37.52
CA ILE A 597 9.31 -6.39 -37.58
C ILE A 597 8.87 -6.23 -39.03
N SER A 598 8.02 -7.14 -39.49
CA SER A 598 7.44 -7.13 -40.84
C SER A 598 5.93 -7.32 -40.78
N ASN A 599 5.27 -7.24 -41.95
CA ASN A 599 3.85 -7.53 -42.09
C ASN A 599 3.00 -6.77 -41.06
N ALA A 600 3.28 -5.47 -40.93
CA ALA A 600 2.86 -4.68 -39.80
C ALA A 600 2.08 -3.42 -40.22
N ALA A 601 1.07 -3.09 -39.43
CA ALA A 601 0.27 -1.90 -39.65
C ALA A 601 -0.32 -1.34 -38.34
N VAL A 602 -0.60 -0.04 -38.36
CA VAL A 602 -1.46 0.63 -37.38
C VAL A 602 -2.69 1.17 -38.12
N GLU A 603 -3.89 0.93 -37.60
CA GLU A 603 -5.06 1.70 -38.01
C GLU A 603 -5.22 2.93 -37.12
N LEU A 604 -5.46 4.07 -37.75
CA LEU A 604 -5.70 5.35 -37.12
C LEU A 604 -7.20 5.61 -37.02
N GLN A 605 -7.59 6.43 -36.06
CA GLN A 605 -8.96 6.91 -35.89
C GLN A 605 -8.99 8.37 -35.42
N GLY A 606 -10.18 8.96 -35.32
CA GLY A 606 -10.36 10.30 -34.75
C GLY A 606 -9.58 11.40 -35.45
N GLU A 607 -8.86 12.22 -34.68
CA GLU A 607 -8.16 13.43 -35.16
C GLU A 607 -7.01 13.14 -36.13
N ALA A 608 -6.35 11.99 -36.01
CA ALA A 608 -5.30 11.57 -36.95
C ALA A 608 -5.83 11.39 -38.39
N LEU A 609 -7.13 11.13 -38.57
CA LEU A 609 -7.74 11.05 -39.90
C LEU A 609 -7.90 12.42 -40.56
N LYS A 610 -8.04 13.48 -39.77
CA LYS A 610 -8.29 14.85 -40.25
C LYS A 610 -7.00 15.56 -40.68
N SER A 611 -5.86 15.14 -40.14
CA SER A 611 -4.54 15.69 -40.47
C SER A 611 -3.88 14.90 -41.59
N ALA A 612 -4.20 15.22 -42.85
CA ALA A 612 -3.31 14.94 -43.98
C ALA A 612 -2.08 15.89 -43.90
N PRO A 613 -0.92 15.55 -44.48
CA PRO A 613 0.35 16.16 -44.08
C PRO A 613 0.43 17.62 -44.53
N SER A 614 0.33 18.54 -43.57
CA SER A 614 0.78 19.92 -43.72
C SER A 614 1.67 20.25 -42.53
N ALA A 615 2.94 20.50 -42.84
CA ALA A 615 3.86 21.14 -41.91
C ALA A 615 3.32 22.51 -41.49
N ALA A 616 3.60 22.86 -40.23
CA ALA A 616 3.48 24.17 -39.60
C ALA A 616 2.06 24.73 -39.38
N ALA A 617 1.64 24.78 -38.12
CA ALA A 617 1.19 26.03 -37.48
C ALA A 617 1.08 25.85 -35.97
N ALA A 618 1.80 26.70 -35.24
CA ALA A 618 1.68 26.86 -33.80
C ALA A 618 0.30 27.42 -33.43
N ALA A 619 -0.26 26.92 -32.33
CA ALA A 619 -1.56 27.31 -31.80
C ALA A 619 -1.62 28.81 -31.45
N ALA A 620 -2.69 29.48 -31.89
CA ALA A 620 -3.13 30.79 -31.42
C ALA A 620 -4.16 30.62 -30.27
N PRO A 621 -4.23 31.50 -29.26
CA PRO A 621 -5.20 31.37 -28.17
C PRO A 621 -6.58 31.93 -28.54
N ALA A 622 -7.61 31.25 -28.04
CA ALA A 622 -9.01 31.66 -28.13
C ALA A 622 -9.35 32.81 -27.16
N ALA A 623 -10.37 33.59 -27.53
CA ALA A 623 -10.76 34.87 -26.92
C ALA A 623 -11.34 34.75 -25.49
N ALA A 624 -11.09 35.77 -24.67
CA ALA A 624 -11.50 35.88 -23.27
C ALA A 624 -12.99 36.25 -23.09
N ALA A 625 -13.64 35.65 -22.09
CA ALA A 625 -15.00 35.98 -21.63
C ALA A 625 -15.01 37.14 -20.60
N ALA A 626 -16.17 37.79 -20.43
CA ALA A 626 -16.35 38.97 -19.58
C ALA A 626 -16.23 38.67 -18.06
N ALA A 627 -15.66 39.60 -17.31
CA ALA A 627 -15.23 39.48 -15.90
C ALA A 627 -16.34 39.26 -14.84
N GLY A 628 -17.61 39.10 -15.21
CA GLY A 628 -18.74 38.98 -14.29
C GLY A 628 -18.94 37.60 -13.65
N ASP A 629 -18.31 36.56 -14.20
CA ASP A 629 -18.55 35.14 -13.84
C ASP A 629 -17.55 34.56 -12.81
N PHE A 630 -16.67 35.39 -12.22
CA PHE A 630 -15.53 34.94 -11.40
C PHE A 630 -15.50 35.61 -10.02
N LYS A 631 -15.45 34.82 -8.94
CA LYS A 631 -15.32 35.29 -7.55
C LYS A 631 -14.01 36.05 -7.33
N SER A 632 -12.94 35.65 -8.02
CA SER A 632 -11.63 36.30 -8.01
C SER A 632 -11.64 37.73 -8.53
N ALA A 633 -12.64 38.15 -9.32
CA ALA A 633 -12.74 39.52 -9.83
C ALA A 633 -12.76 40.56 -8.70
N ALA A 634 -13.50 40.28 -7.62
CA ALA A 634 -13.56 41.15 -6.44
C ALA A 634 -12.20 41.23 -5.71
N ALA A 635 -11.48 40.11 -5.61
CA ALA A 635 -10.16 40.06 -5.00
C ALA A 635 -9.14 40.88 -5.81
N PHE A 636 -9.16 40.81 -7.14
CA PHE A 636 -8.27 41.64 -7.98
C PHE A 636 -8.58 43.14 -7.87
N GLU A 637 -9.85 43.53 -7.81
CA GLU A 637 -10.22 44.95 -7.60
C GLU A 637 -9.84 45.45 -6.19
N GLN A 638 -9.90 44.61 -5.16
CA GLN A 638 -9.38 44.94 -3.83
C GLN A 638 -7.86 45.10 -3.82
N ILE A 639 -7.12 44.21 -4.48
CA ILE A 639 -5.65 44.33 -4.63
C ILE A 639 -5.29 45.62 -5.37
N LYS A 640 -6.01 45.92 -6.45
CA LYS A 640 -5.87 47.17 -7.22
C LYS A 640 -6.11 48.40 -6.35
N THR A 641 -7.19 48.41 -5.57
CA THR A 641 -7.52 49.50 -4.64
C THR A 641 -6.44 49.66 -3.57
N GLY A 642 -5.94 48.54 -3.03
CA GLY A 642 -4.86 48.52 -2.04
C GLY A 642 -3.56 49.13 -2.57
N ILE A 643 -3.18 48.78 -3.80
CA ILE A 643 -2.00 49.36 -4.47
C ILE A 643 -2.20 50.86 -4.75
N LEU A 644 -3.37 51.26 -5.29
CA LEU A 644 -3.65 52.65 -5.60
C LEU A 644 -3.77 53.56 -4.37
N ALA A 645 -4.11 53.01 -3.20
CA ALA A 645 -4.16 53.74 -1.94
C ALA A 645 -2.78 54.05 -1.33
N MET A 646 -1.71 53.43 -1.83
CA MET A 646 -0.34 53.73 -1.38
C MET A 646 0.14 55.07 -1.94
N SER A 647 1.04 55.75 -1.22
CA SER A 647 1.71 56.94 -1.74
C SER A 647 2.54 56.58 -2.98
N SER A 648 2.74 57.53 -3.90
CA SER A 648 3.61 57.31 -5.07
C SER A 648 5.03 56.85 -4.68
N ALA A 649 5.55 57.32 -3.54
CA ALA A 649 6.86 56.90 -3.03
C ALA A 649 6.87 55.41 -2.63
N ASP A 650 5.82 54.93 -1.96
CA ASP A 650 5.70 53.52 -1.53
C ASP A 650 5.46 52.59 -2.72
N ARG A 651 4.64 53.00 -3.68
CA ARG A 651 4.43 52.28 -4.94
C ARG A 651 5.74 52.09 -5.71
N GLN A 652 6.53 53.15 -5.85
CA GLN A 652 7.83 53.08 -6.51
C GLN A 652 8.83 52.20 -5.74
N ALA A 653 8.80 52.22 -4.40
CA ALA A 653 9.60 51.31 -3.58
C ALA A 653 9.21 49.83 -3.79
N GLN A 654 7.90 49.56 -3.88
CA GLN A 654 7.37 48.21 -4.14
C GLN A 654 7.76 47.68 -5.52
N VAL A 655 7.63 48.49 -6.58
CA VAL A 655 8.07 48.16 -7.94
C VAL A 655 9.58 47.90 -7.97
N LYS A 656 10.39 48.73 -7.31
CA LYS A 656 11.86 48.52 -7.22
C LYS A 656 12.23 47.24 -6.47
N LYS A 657 11.44 46.80 -5.49
CA LYS A 657 11.69 45.59 -4.70
C LYS A 657 11.31 44.31 -5.46
N ILE A 658 10.20 44.34 -6.19
CA ILE A 658 9.61 43.15 -6.80
C ILE A 658 10.10 42.97 -8.24
N LYS A 659 10.00 43.99 -9.09
CA LYS A 659 10.45 43.99 -10.49
C LYS A 659 9.87 42.83 -11.33
N GLY A 660 8.57 42.58 -11.21
CA GLY A 660 7.92 41.45 -11.88
C GLY A 660 6.53 41.75 -12.41
N ILE A 661 6.21 41.17 -13.57
CA ILE A 661 4.84 41.12 -14.12
C ILE A 661 4.27 39.73 -13.87
N PHE A 662 3.15 39.66 -13.15
CA PHE A 662 2.45 38.43 -12.81
C PHE A 662 1.15 38.35 -13.60
N GLN A 663 0.97 37.29 -14.38
CA GLN A 663 -0.31 36.95 -14.99
C GLN A 663 -0.97 35.85 -14.17
N PHE A 664 -2.30 35.91 -14.06
CA PHE A 664 -3.12 34.90 -13.42
C PHE A 664 -4.12 34.35 -14.42
N ASP A 665 -4.10 33.04 -14.63
CA ASP A 665 -5.08 32.32 -15.44
C ASP A 665 -6.03 31.59 -14.48
N ILE A 666 -7.21 32.18 -14.27
CA ILE A 666 -8.22 31.69 -13.33
C ILE A 666 -9.19 30.79 -14.05
N THR A 667 -9.48 29.61 -13.50
CA THR A 667 -10.52 28.71 -14.01
C THR A 667 -11.65 28.55 -12.98
N ASN A 668 -12.90 28.79 -13.37
CA ASN A 668 -14.04 28.58 -12.48
C ASN A 668 -14.56 27.12 -12.51
N ASP A 669 -15.53 26.79 -11.67
CA ASP A 669 -16.07 25.43 -11.55
C ASP A 669 -16.82 24.96 -12.83
N GLU A 670 -17.21 25.89 -13.70
CA GLU A 670 -17.82 25.62 -15.02
C GLU A 670 -16.77 25.42 -16.14
N GLY A 671 -15.47 25.50 -15.82
CA GLY A 671 -14.38 25.36 -16.79
C GLY A 671 -14.12 26.61 -17.64
N LYS A 672 -14.76 27.74 -17.35
CA LYS A 672 -14.46 29.03 -18.02
C LYS A 672 -13.15 29.59 -17.47
N THR A 673 -12.40 30.29 -18.32
CA THR A 673 -11.13 30.94 -17.95
C THR A 673 -11.21 32.46 -18.00
N ALA A 674 -10.55 33.12 -17.05
CA ALA A 674 -10.34 34.56 -17.03
C ALA A 674 -8.87 34.85 -16.74
N THR A 675 -8.32 35.85 -17.42
CA THR A 675 -6.94 36.29 -17.19
C THR A 675 -6.93 37.60 -16.43
N TYR A 676 -6.03 37.74 -15.46
CA TYR A 676 -5.72 38.97 -14.76
C TYR A 676 -4.21 39.21 -14.74
N HIS A 677 -3.79 40.44 -14.46
CA HIS A 677 -2.39 40.75 -14.26
C HIS A 677 -2.15 41.68 -13.09
N ILE A 678 -0.97 41.56 -12.50
CA ILE A 678 -0.37 42.47 -11.54
C ILE A 678 1.02 42.84 -12.09
N ASP A 679 1.18 44.06 -12.59
CA ASP A 679 2.46 44.61 -13.01
C ASP A 679 3.10 45.34 -11.82
N LEU A 680 4.22 44.81 -11.32
CA LEU A 680 5.07 45.45 -10.31
C LEU A 680 6.50 45.60 -10.85
N LYS A 681 6.62 45.81 -12.18
CA LYS A 681 7.87 46.00 -12.90
C LYS A 681 7.95 47.37 -13.55
N ASN A 682 6.82 47.88 -14.04
CA ASN A 682 6.73 49.12 -14.79
C ASN A 682 5.93 50.19 -14.02
N GLY A 683 6.24 51.47 -14.28
CA GLY A 683 5.49 52.61 -13.73
C GLY A 683 5.40 52.62 -12.21
N GLU A 684 4.21 52.91 -11.68
CA GLU A 684 3.89 52.86 -10.25
C GLU A 684 3.13 51.57 -9.83
N GLY A 685 3.15 50.54 -10.69
CA GLY A 685 2.41 49.31 -10.49
C GLY A 685 0.95 49.38 -10.96
N ALA A 686 0.46 48.30 -11.56
CA ALA A 686 -0.88 48.22 -12.14
C ALA A 686 -1.52 46.85 -11.90
N VAL A 687 -2.85 46.83 -11.79
CA VAL A 687 -3.65 45.60 -11.73
C VAL A 687 -4.80 45.75 -12.69
N GLY A 688 -5.04 44.74 -13.51
CA GLY A 688 -6.11 44.77 -14.51
C GLY A 688 -6.59 43.38 -14.92
N SER A 689 -7.76 43.35 -15.54
CA SER A 689 -8.27 42.18 -16.26
C SER A 689 -7.63 42.08 -17.65
N GLY A 690 -7.50 40.86 -18.14
CA GLY A 690 -6.78 40.52 -19.37
C GLY A 690 -5.27 40.35 -19.16
N PRO A 691 -4.56 39.89 -20.20
CA PRO A 691 -3.10 39.75 -20.18
C PRO A 691 -2.43 41.12 -20.02
N ALA A 692 -1.25 41.14 -19.39
CA ALA A 692 -0.45 42.35 -19.25
C ALA A 692 0.01 42.87 -20.63
N SER A 693 0.22 44.18 -20.75
CA SER A 693 0.70 44.82 -21.99
C SER A 693 2.14 44.40 -22.37
N ALA A 694 2.92 43.95 -21.39
CA ALA A 694 4.26 43.39 -21.58
C ALA A 694 4.28 41.91 -21.17
N LYS A 695 5.24 41.15 -21.73
CA LYS A 695 5.38 39.70 -21.48
C LYS A 695 5.49 39.42 -19.97
N PRO A 696 4.64 38.55 -19.40
CA PRO A 696 4.67 38.23 -17.99
C PRO A 696 5.97 37.51 -17.61
N ASP A 697 6.55 37.85 -16.45
CA ASP A 697 7.70 37.16 -15.86
C ASP A 697 7.25 35.87 -15.15
N VAL A 698 6.00 35.83 -14.69
CA VAL A 698 5.37 34.71 -14.00
C VAL A 698 3.92 34.58 -14.46
N VAL A 699 3.49 33.36 -14.76
CA VAL A 699 2.09 33.00 -15.04
C VAL A 699 1.62 32.01 -13.98
N ILE A 700 0.51 32.32 -13.32
CA ILE A 700 -0.05 31.55 -12.21
C ILE A 700 -1.42 31.03 -12.62
N SER A 701 -1.55 29.72 -12.81
CA SER A 701 -2.84 29.08 -13.11
C SER A 701 -3.44 28.50 -11.83
N VAL A 702 -4.68 28.85 -11.52
CA VAL A 702 -5.32 28.50 -10.24
C VAL A 702 -6.85 28.50 -10.39
N LYS A 703 -7.54 27.67 -9.60
CA LYS A 703 -9.01 27.69 -9.54
C LYS A 703 -9.53 28.97 -8.89
N ASP A 704 -10.70 29.43 -9.31
CA ASP A 704 -11.32 30.68 -8.87
C ASP A 704 -11.49 30.75 -7.34
N SER A 705 -12.06 29.71 -6.73
CA SER A 705 -12.21 29.59 -5.27
C SER A 705 -10.85 29.54 -4.55
N THR A 706 -9.90 28.77 -5.08
CA THR A 706 -8.55 28.65 -4.51
C THR A 706 -7.78 29.97 -4.54
N PHE A 707 -7.97 30.80 -5.58
CA PHE A 707 -7.38 32.13 -5.61
C PHE A 707 -7.98 33.05 -4.56
N VAL A 708 -9.30 32.99 -4.32
CA VAL A 708 -9.95 33.75 -3.25
C VAL A 708 -9.42 33.35 -1.87
N ASP A 709 -9.22 32.06 -1.63
CA ASP A 709 -8.61 31.57 -0.37
C ASP A 709 -7.14 32.01 -0.22
N LEU A 710 -6.41 32.06 -1.33
CA LEU A 710 -5.04 32.56 -1.38
C LEU A 710 -4.98 34.07 -1.08
N ALA A 711 -5.86 34.86 -1.70
CA ALA A 711 -5.91 36.31 -1.56
C ALA A 711 -6.40 36.73 -0.16
N SER A 712 -7.40 36.04 0.40
CA SER A 712 -7.84 36.23 1.80
C SER A 712 -6.87 35.65 2.83
N GLY A 713 -5.91 34.84 2.39
CA GLY A 713 -4.88 34.25 3.23
C GLY A 713 -5.40 33.16 4.19
N THR A 714 -6.50 32.50 3.84
CA THR A 714 -7.01 31.27 4.46
C THR A 714 -6.30 30.03 3.92
N ALA A 715 -5.67 30.12 2.74
CA ALA A 715 -4.84 29.06 2.17
C ALA A 715 -3.34 29.42 2.12
N ASN A 716 -2.50 28.39 2.23
CA ASN A 716 -1.04 28.51 2.15
C ASN A 716 -0.56 28.28 0.71
N ALA A 717 0.06 29.31 0.12
CA ALA A 717 0.56 29.29 -1.26
C ALA A 717 1.54 28.14 -1.55
N GLN A 718 2.43 27.83 -0.60
CA GLN A 718 3.43 26.78 -0.75
C GLN A 718 2.79 25.40 -0.71
N LYS A 719 1.83 25.18 0.19
CA LYS A 719 1.05 23.94 0.26
C LYS A 719 0.26 23.70 -1.03
N LEU A 720 -0.39 24.74 -1.55
CA LEU A 720 -1.17 24.66 -2.79
C LEU A 720 -0.30 24.45 -4.04
N PHE A 721 0.90 25.02 -4.07
CA PHE A 721 1.88 24.74 -5.12
C PHE A 721 2.40 23.30 -5.04
N MET A 722 2.74 22.82 -3.84
CA MET A 722 3.20 21.44 -3.63
C MET A 722 2.11 20.40 -3.93
N SER A 723 0.83 20.73 -3.74
CA SER A 723 -0.29 19.84 -4.05
C SER A 723 -0.78 19.94 -5.50
N GLY A 724 -0.15 20.76 -6.35
CA GLY A 724 -0.57 20.98 -7.74
C GLY A 724 -1.83 21.85 -7.94
N ALA A 725 -2.42 22.38 -6.85
CA ALA A 725 -3.61 23.23 -6.90
C ALA A 725 -3.34 24.64 -7.43
N ILE A 726 -2.08 25.09 -7.39
CA ILE A 726 -1.57 26.28 -8.09
C ILE A 726 -0.43 25.83 -9.00
N LYS A 727 -0.51 26.16 -10.29
CA LYS A 727 0.59 25.96 -11.24
C LYS A 727 1.30 27.29 -11.50
N VAL A 728 2.61 27.31 -11.42
CA VAL A 728 3.43 28.52 -11.68
C VAL A 728 4.38 28.25 -12.85
N LYS A 729 4.28 29.05 -13.91
CA LYS A 729 5.20 29.04 -15.07
C LYS A 729 6.02 30.33 -15.07
N GLY A 730 7.28 30.27 -15.47
CA GLY A 730 8.20 31.43 -15.50
C GLY A 730 9.13 31.49 -14.27
N GLN A 731 9.42 32.70 -13.77
CA GLN A 731 10.38 32.90 -12.67
C GLN A 731 9.77 32.54 -11.31
N VAL A 732 9.80 31.26 -10.92
CA VAL A 732 9.15 30.74 -9.69
C VAL A 732 9.60 31.46 -8.41
N MET A 733 10.87 31.83 -8.29
CA MET A 733 11.38 32.60 -7.14
C MET A 733 10.82 34.03 -7.07
N LEU A 734 10.30 34.56 -8.17
CA LEU A 734 9.63 35.86 -8.19
C LEU A 734 8.19 35.75 -7.66
N ALA A 735 7.54 34.59 -7.81
CA ALA A 735 6.20 34.32 -7.29
C ALA A 735 6.14 34.36 -5.75
N THR A 736 7.23 34.00 -5.05
CA THR A 736 7.28 34.07 -3.58
C THR A 736 7.21 35.51 -3.06
N LYS A 737 7.75 36.49 -3.82
CA LYS A 737 7.67 37.92 -3.48
C LYS A 737 6.25 38.49 -3.62
N LEU A 738 5.41 37.87 -4.46
CA LEU A 738 4.01 38.25 -4.62
C LEU A 738 3.19 37.92 -3.37
N GLY A 739 3.56 36.87 -2.64
CA GLY A 739 2.93 36.51 -1.37
C GLY A 739 2.98 37.64 -0.33
N ASP A 740 4.05 38.42 -0.29
CA ASP A 740 4.18 39.58 0.60
C ASP A 740 3.24 40.73 0.18
N VAL A 741 2.98 40.88 -1.12
CA VAL A 741 2.03 41.87 -1.66
C VAL A 741 0.59 41.51 -1.30
N LEU A 742 0.23 40.22 -1.44
CA LEU A 742 -1.09 39.73 -1.07
C LEU A 742 -1.32 39.84 0.44
N LYS A 743 -0.32 39.48 1.26
CA LYS A 743 -0.38 39.62 2.73
C LYS A 743 -0.50 41.07 3.21
N ALA A 744 0.20 42.02 2.58
CA ALA A 744 0.12 43.43 2.95
C ALA A 744 -1.26 44.06 2.69
N ASN A 745 -2.05 43.48 1.78
CA ASN A 745 -3.41 43.92 1.49
C ASN A 745 -4.49 43.16 2.29
N LYS A 746 -4.09 42.19 3.13
CA LYS A 746 -4.98 41.27 3.87
C LYS A 746 -5.94 41.96 4.85
N SER A 747 -5.66 43.17 5.33
CA SER A 747 -6.59 43.91 6.23
C SER A 747 -7.70 44.67 5.50
N LYS A 748 -7.75 44.57 4.16
CA LYS A 748 -8.71 45.25 3.27
C LYS A 748 -9.40 44.30 2.28
N LEU A 749 -9.02 43.01 2.32
CA LEU A 749 -9.62 41.85 1.67
C LEU A 749 -10.50 41.15 2.70
#